data_AF-A0A1S8BCS8-F1
#
_entry.id   AF-A0A1S8BCS8-F1
#
_cell.length_a   1.000
_cell.length_b   1.000
_cell.length_c   1.000
_cell.angle_alpha   90.00
_cell.angle_beta   90.00
_cell.angle_gamma   90.00
#
_symmetry.space_group_name_H-M   'P 1'
#
loop_
_entity.id
_entity.type
_entity.pdbx_description
1 polymer ?
#
loop_
_entity_poly.entity_id
_entity_poly.type
_entity_poly.pdbx_seq_one_letter_code
_entity_poly.pdbx_strand_id
1 'polypeptide(L)'
;MPSTTPPYGRRLVVPLVEQKAAANPTGIYCTLPKSAANPETAAAQQVTWRALARSVDKASWWLTRTLGTPAAGTFPTIAFIGLNGPLYYVLVLACAKTGYKLLLPSPRNSIDAQLYLFDRTECSVLLRGPRSNLVQGILEARRMRCLTAPSLTELLDEGGDVVERFPYDKSWEEARDDPIVVLHSSGSTGPPKPIIITNASMASLDSHHLVEDAGEGVKDALRASEGSVVFNPMPCFHAAGMMWNLFVAVYFDLHVVYAPLGAPLNVGLVETMLDHVQFDWMFLPPSIIEDVAREQKIMAKMEKLRYVMFAGGPLSQDLGDVVSKHTQVVNLLGTTENAIPPFNFLPLKEWNWLLVPPQMKGIEMRARTDDGFSEMVIVRDSDTDRFHSTFSTFPDEAEYHTKDLYARHPTNPHMWQHRARSDDVLVLSNGEKVVPIPMEGQLLQCPNISGVVVLGHGRFETAALIELAEKAHKENTPGENLAAITAFIEKANAAAPSHARLSRDRVLFTSPEKPMVRTGKGTVIRKATLAAYAAEIEDLYAGRSSIALSAALPLHVDDTDDAASTEKALQGLFANVANTQLDADDDFFGAGIDSLQVLNVVRQLKSQLAAEQATLSPNLVSLSLVYANPSIRKLAAALRAIAASSSGGGDDDGRAGLRNAEERAKAMKELYLRYAHDLPHRRPTSTTTAPQDSVSVVLTGSTGSLGSYILAALLRSTSPRIAHVYCLNRGDPAATASKQRQLFTSRGLPADALTPDRVSYLQTSPGAPRHGLADDAYAALVAHTSYIIHNAWAVDFNMALGSFAPHVHGVRNMVDLAYDSGSKRGTPVPVLFTSTIDTTRNWPGDGGAVPEAAIHDVAVPSAGGYGESKYVGERLLETAARVSGVPVAVCRTGQIAGPVRVAGGVWNEREWFPSLVRSSKWLGALPARIGSMDGADWVPVDVLADVVVDLLRNNLEALAAGNGGGSDGAFVQFDHLVNPRLSSYPDVVLPALRRRLGAGSDGGAEFPVVAFADWLRLLEDEAAKPDADPTQCPGIKLLDFFEGMGEEVKAMDNGEANALRLQTKETVTRSETLRNLEPVGADWVDVWCDGWKL
;
A
#
# COMPACT_ATOMS: atom_id res chain seq x y z
N MET A 1 -56.40 22.55 4.02
CA MET A 1 -54.92 22.58 4.02
C MET A 1 -54.47 23.62 5.04
N PRO A 2 -53.76 23.27 6.12
CA PRO A 2 -53.15 24.26 7.00
C PRO A 2 -52.17 25.10 6.18
N SER A 3 -52.24 26.43 6.30
CA SER A 3 -51.65 27.39 5.36
C SER A 3 -50.15 27.66 5.56
N THR A 4 -49.40 26.71 6.12
CA THR A 4 -47.96 26.88 6.40
C THR A 4 -47.19 25.68 5.90
N THR A 5 -46.37 25.87 4.87
CA THR A 5 -45.38 24.88 4.41
C THR A 5 -44.52 24.48 5.61
N PRO A 6 -44.34 23.18 5.91
CA PRO A 6 -43.44 22.75 6.98
C PRO A 6 -42.02 23.30 6.76
N PRO A 7 -41.24 23.53 7.82
CA PRO A 7 -39.88 24.04 7.70
C PRO A 7 -39.01 23.05 6.91
N TYR A 8 -37.98 23.57 6.22
CA TYR A 8 -36.98 22.76 5.53
C TYR A 8 -36.35 21.72 6.47
N GLY A 9 -36.14 20.51 5.94
CA GLY A 9 -35.68 19.35 6.72
C GLY A 9 -36.81 18.62 7.45
N ARG A 10 -38.07 19.05 7.30
CA ARG A 10 -39.27 18.42 7.89
C ARG A 10 -40.44 18.34 6.90
N ARG A 11 -40.14 18.28 5.61
CA ARG A 11 -41.14 18.14 4.54
C ARG A 11 -41.21 16.68 4.08
N LEU A 12 -42.40 16.09 4.09
CA LEU A 12 -42.62 14.75 3.54
C LEU A 12 -42.74 14.83 2.01
N VAL A 13 -42.07 13.91 1.30
CA VAL A 13 -41.99 13.96 -0.18
C VAL A 13 -43.35 13.80 -0.87
N VAL A 14 -44.23 12.93 -0.35
CA VAL A 14 -45.56 12.67 -0.96
C VAL A 14 -46.47 13.91 -0.86
N PRO A 15 -46.71 14.50 0.34
CA PRO A 15 -47.45 15.76 0.46
C PRO A 15 -46.84 16.91 -0.34
N LEU A 16 -45.50 16.97 -0.46
CA LEU A 16 -44.83 18.03 -1.21
C LEU A 16 -45.15 17.95 -2.72
N VAL A 17 -45.22 16.75 -3.29
CA VAL A 17 -45.68 16.57 -4.69
C VAL A 17 -47.13 17.04 -4.87
N GLU A 18 -48.03 16.72 -3.93
CA GLU A 18 -49.43 17.21 -3.96
C GLU A 18 -49.51 18.74 -3.85
N GLN A 19 -48.71 19.32 -2.95
CA GLN A 19 -48.62 20.76 -2.76
C GLN A 19 -48.14 21.46 -4.04
N LYS A 20 -47.10 20.92 -4.70
CA LYS A 20 -46.61 21.46 -5.98
C LYS A 20 -47.64 21.31 -7.08
N ALA A 21 -48.33 20.18 -7.16
CA ALA A 21 -49.42 19.98 -8.12
C ALA A 21 -50.59 20.94 -7.90
N ALA A 22 -50.88 21.31 -6.66
CA ALA A 22 -51.91 22.30 -6.33
C ALA A 22 -51.46 23.74 -6.62
N ALA A 23 -50.20 24.08 -6.30
CA ALA A 23 -49.65 25.44 -6.43
C ALA A 23 -49.25 25.79 -7.87
N ASN A 24 -48.63 24.86 -8.59
CA ASN A 24 -48.19 25.01 -9.98
C ASN A 24 -48.51 23.75 -10.81
N PRO A 25 -49.79 23.49 -11.10
CA PRO A 25 -50.22 22.25 -11.74
C PRO A 25 -49.60 22.01 -13.13
N THR A 26 -49.27 23.07 -13.87
CA THR A 26 -48.68 23.01 -15.21
C THR A 26 -47.15 23.05 -15.19
N GLY A 27 -46.55 23.24 -14.02
CA GLY A 27 -45.09 23.18 -13.87
C GLY A 27 -44.57 21.81 -14.27
N ILE A 28 -43.43 21.79 -14.97
CA ILE A 28 -42.85 20.58 -15.52
C ILE A 28 -41.96 19.94 -14.46
N TYR A 29 -42.23 18.68 -14.14
CA TYR A 29 -41.37 17.85 -13.31
C TYR A 29 -40.27 17.19 -14.16
N CYS A 30 -40.66 16.59 -15.29
CA CYS A 30 -39.69 15.99 -16.19
C CYS A 30 -40.08 16.01 -17.67
N THR A 31 -39.06 15.89 -18.54
CA THR A 31 -39.19 15.69 -19.99
C THR A 31 -38.68 14.31 -20.38
N LEU A 32 -39.47 13.61 -21.20
CA LEU A 32 -39.19 12.29 -21.74
C LEU A 32 -39.05 12.35 -23.26
N PRO A 33 -37.82 12.27 -23.80
CA PRO A 33 -37.61 12.18 -25.23
C PRO A 33 -38.30 10.95 -25.83
N LYS A 34 -38.92 11.10 -27.01
CA LYS A 34 -39.66 10.01 -27.67
C LYS A 34 -38.75 8.89 -28.19
N SER A 35 -37.60 9.26 -28.77
CA SER A 35 -36.62 8.30 -29.27
C SER A 35 -35.24 8.93 -29.33
N ALA A 36 -34.20 8.10 -29.45
CA ALA A 36 -32.83 8.58 -29.66
C ALA A 36 -32.63 9.23 -31.04
N ALA A 37 -33.44 8.84 -32.05
CA ALA A 37 -33.36 9.40 -33.41
C ALA A 37 -34.11 10.74 -33.57
N ASN A 38 -35.02 11.05 -32.65
CA ASN A 38 -35.73 12.34 -32.62
C ASN A 38 -35.98 12.75 -31.15
N PRO A 39 -34.96 13.30 -30.46
CA PRO A 39 -35.05 13.65 -29.05
C PRO A 39 -35.57 15.06 -28.79
N GLU A 40 -35.91 15.82 -29.83
CA GLU A 40 -36.25 17.24 -29.74
C GLU A 40 -37.31 17.54 -28.66
N THR A 41 -37.04 18.57 -27.85
CA THR A 41 -37.91 18.97 -26.72
C THR A 41 -39.34 19.26 -27.16
N ALA A 42 -39.54 19.82 -28.36
CA ALA A 42 -40.86 20.11 -28.93
C ALA A 42 -41.68 18.84 -29.26
N ALA A 43 -41.00 17.71 -29.47
CA ALA A 43 -41.63 16.42 -29.74
C ALA A 43 -41.68 15.50 -28.52
N ALA A 44 -40.99 15.84 -27.42
CA ALA A 44 -40.89 15.05 -26.19
C ALA A 44 -42.16 15.09 -25.33
N GLN A 45 -42.40 14.04 -24.54
CA GLN A 45 -43.51 14.01 -23.58
C GLN A 45 -43.09 14.73 -22.30
N GLN A 46 -43.81 15.79 -21.93
CA GLN A 46 -43.61 16.50 -20.67
C GLN A 46 -44.55 15.94 -19.60
N VAL A 47 -44.02 15.71 -18.40
CA VAL A 47 -44.79 15.31 -17.22
C VAL A 47 -44.88 16.50 -16.28
N THR A 48 -46.10 16.98 -16.06
CA THR A 48 -46.36 18.08 -15.13
C THR A 48 -46.49 17.59 -13.69
N TRP A 49 -46.39 18.50 -12.71
CA TRP A 49 -46.66 18.18 -11.31
C TRP A 49 -48.07 17.59 -11.11
N ARG A 50 -49.08 18.10 -11.83
CA ARG A 50 -50.43 17.53 -11.82
C ARG A 50 -50.46 16.10 -12.36
N ALA A 51 -49.81 15.85 -13.50
CA ALA A 51 -49.76 14.52 -14.10
C ALA A 51 -49.04 13.50 -13.19
N LEU A 52 -47.95 13.91 -12.53
CA LEU A 52 -47.25 13.10 -11.54
C LEU A 52 -48.15 12.74 -10.36
N ALA A 53 -48.78 13.73 -9.70
CA ALA A 53 -49.65 13.50 -8.56
C ALA A 53 -50.83 12.57 -8.90
N ARG A 54 -51.49 12.79 -10.04
CA ARG A 54 -52.57 11.91 -10.53
C ARG A 54 -52.06 10.49 -10.83
N SER A 55 -50.87 10.35 -11.39
CA SER A 55 -50.26 9.03 -11.67
C SER A 55 -49.98 8.27 -10.38
N VAL A 56 -49.50 8.96 -9.34
CA VAL A 56 -49.29 8.40 -8.00
C VAL A 56 -50.61 7.94 -7.39
N ASP A 57 -51.69 8.72 -7.50
CA ASP A 57 -53.02 8.33 -7.03
C ASP A 57 -53.55 7.08 -7.75
N LYS A 58 -53.50 7.07 -9.09
CA LYS A 58 -53.88 5.90 -9.89
C LYS A 58 -53.10 4.65 -9.49
N ALA A 59 -51.78 4.77 -9.33
CA ALA A 59 -50.92 3.68 -8.91
C ALA A 59 -51.23 3.22 -7.47
N SER A 60 -51.56 4.14 -6.56
CA SER A 60 -51.94 3.85 -5.17
C SER A 60 -53.24 3.06 -5.08
N TRP A 61 -54.26 3.47 -5.84
CA TRP A 61 -55.52 2.71 -5.96
C TRP A 61 -55.32 1.35 -6.64
N TRP A 62 -54.44 1.27 -7.63
CA TRP A 62 -54.11 -0.01 -8.26
C TRP A 62 -53.39 -0.96 -7.29
N LEU A 63 -52.40 -0.48 -6.53
CA LEU A 63 -51.69 -1.27 -5.52
C LEU A 63 -52.66 -1.78 -4.45
N THR A 64 -53.50 -0.91 -3.90
CA THR A 64 -54.47 -1.28 -2.86
C THR A 64 -55.48 -2.32 -3.35
N ARG A 65 -56.01 -2.18 -4.58
CA ARG A 65 -56.92 -3.17 -5.17
C ARG A 65 -56.25 -4.53 -5.44
N THR A 66 -54.96 -4.52 -5.75
CA THR A 66 -54.24 -5.72 -6.19
C THR A 66 -53.61 -6.48 -5.03
N LEU A 67 -53.06 -5.76 -4.04
CA LEU A 67 -52.28 -6.31 -2.93
C LEU A 67 -52.97 -6.15 -1.58
N GLY A 68 -53.99 -5.30 -1.48
CA GLY A 68 -54.65 -4.93 -0.22
C GLY A 68 -53.93 -3.82 0.52
N THR A 69 -54.49 -3.41 1.66
CA THR A 69 -53.91 -2.42 2.57
C THR A 69 -53.06 -3.11 3.64
N PRO A 70 -51.77 -2.77 3.78
CA PRO A 70 -50.92 -3.26 4.85
C PRO A 70 -51.42 -2.88 6.24
N ALA A 71 -51.08 -3.69 7.24
CA ALA A 71 -51.25 -3.28 8.63
C ALA A 71 -50.36 -2.05 8.94
N ALA A 72 -50.89 -1.11 9.72
CA ALA A 72 -50.16 0.10 10.09
C ALA A 72 -48.79 -0.24 10.72
N GLY A 73 -47.74 0.44 10.27
CA GLY A 73 -46.37 0.27 10.76
C GLY A 73 -45.60 -0.93 10.19
N THR A 74 -46.19 -1.79 9.36
CA THR A 74 -45.52 -3.04 8.90
C THR A 74 -44.69 -2.91 7.63
N PHE A 75 -45.02 -1.98 6.73
CA PHE A 75 -44.32 -1.68 5.47
C PHE A 75 -43.78 -2.91 4.71
N PRO A 76 -44.66 -3.80 4.21
CA PRO A 76 -44.24 -4.97 3.46
C PRO A 76 -43.43 -4.57 2.22
N THR A 77 -42.41 -5.38 1.90
CA THR A 77 -41.51 -5.10 0.76
C THR A 77 -42.11 -5.60 -0.55
N ILE A 78 -42.09 -4.75 -1.57
CA ILE A 78 -42.39 -5.10 -2.95
C ILE A 78 -41.14 -4.81 -3.80
N ALA A 79 -40.72 -5.73 -4.67
CA ALA A 79 -39.63 -5.46 -5.61
C ALA A 79 -40.18 -4.92 -6.95
N PHE A 80 -39.47 -4.00 -7.60
CA PHE A 80 -39.78 -3.60 -8.98
C PHE A 80 -38.57 -3.68 -9.91
N ILE A 81 -38.75 -4.34 -11.06
CA ILE A 81 -37.75 -4.43 -12.13
C ILE A 81 -38.38 -4.03 -13.45
N GLY A 82 -37.88 -2.95 -14.06
CA GLY A 82 -38.36 -2.44 -15.35
C GLY A 82 -37.34 -1.56 -16.08
N LEU A 83 -37.73 -1.06 -17.26
CA LEU A 83 -36.91 -0.14 -18.05
C LEU A 83 -36.71 1.19 -17.31
N ASN A 84 -35.53 1.79 -17.48
CA ASN A 84 -35.13 3.02 -16.79
C ASN A 84 -36.07 4.20 -17.13
N GLY A 85 -36.80 4.73 -16.16
CA GLY A 85 -37.70 5.87 -16.38
C GLY A 85 -38.61 6.20 -15.19
N PRO A 86 -39.47 7.23 -15.32
CA PRO A 86 -40.25 7.80 -14.20
C PRO A 86 -41.23 6.85 -13.51
N LEU A 87 -41.57 5.70 -14.12
CA LEU A 87 -42.42 4.70 -13.50
C LEU A 87 -41.86 4.22 -12.15
N TYR A 88 -40.53 4.16 -12.01
CA TYR A 88 -39.87 3.86 -10.73
C TYR A 88 -40.35 4.83 -9.64
N TYR A 89 -40.37 6.13 -9.92
CA TYR A 89 -40.69 7.17 -8.95
C TYR A 89 -42.18 7.24 -8.63
N VAL A 90 -43.04 7.03 -9.63
CA VAL A 90 -44.49 6.89 -9.42
C VAL A 90 -44.78 5.72 -8.46
N LEU A 91 -44.14 4.57 -8.68
CA LEU A 91 -44.33 3.39 -7.83
C LEU A 91 -43.74 3.58 -6.43
N VAL A 92 -42.58 4.24 -6.28
CA VAL A 92 -42.01 4.57 -4.97
C VAL A 92 -42.97 5.43 -4.16
N LEU A 93 -43.45 6.54 -4.75
CA LEU A 93 -44.39 7.44 -4.08
C LEU A 93 -45.72 6.72 -3.76
N ALA A 94 -46.23 5.90 -4.67
CA ALA A 94 -47.46 5.14 -4.45
C ALA A 94 -47.31 4.07 -3.35
N CYS A 95 -46.16 3.39 -3.28
CA CYS A 95 -45.87 2.44 -2.19
C CYS A 95 -45.83 3.17 -0.84
N ALA A 96 -45.07 4.27 -0.75
CA ALA A 96 -45.01 5.08 0.47
C ALA A 96 -46.40 5.57 0.90
N LYS A 97 -47.23 5.97 -0.08
CA LYS A 97 -48.61 6.43 0.14
C LYS A 97 -49.56 5.34 0.65
N THR A 98 -49.31 4.09 0.24
CA THR A 98 -50.16 2.93 0.56
C THR A 98 -49.64 2.08 1.73
N GLY A 99 -48.52 2.48 2.35
CA GLY A 99 -47.92 1.75 3.47
C GLY A 99 -47.09 0.53 3.08
N TYR A 100 -46.59 0.48 1.84
CA TYR A 100 -45.57 -0.47 1.37
C TYR A 100 -44.21 0.22 1.23
N LYS A 101 -43.13 -0.55 1.16
CA LYS A 101 -41.82 -0.05 0.74
C LYS A 101 -41.36 -0.75 -0.53
N LEU A 102 -40.81 0.01 -1.47
CA LEU A 102 -40.39 -0.52 -2.77
C LEU A 102 -38.89 -0.82 -2.78
N LEU A 103 -38.51 -2.09 -2.96
CA LEU A 103 -37.15 -2.52 -3.25
C LEU A 103 -36.85 -2.33 -4.73
N LEU A 104 -35.74 -1.67 -5.03
CA LEU A 104 -35.28 -1.40 -6.39
C LEU A 104 -33.98 -2.16 -6.67
N PRO A 105 -34.05 -3.47 -6.94
CA PRO A 105 -32.86 -4.21 -7.28
C PRO A 105 -32.39 -3.81 -8.69
N SER A 106 -31.08 -3.88 -8.91
CA SER A 106 -30.52 -3.66 -10.25
C SER A 106 -30.95 -4.83 -11.15
N PRO A 107 -31.50 -4.59 -12.36
CA PRO A 107 -31.78 -5.65 -13.33
C PRO A 107 -30.51 -6.35 -13.82
N ARG A 108 -29.33 -5.78 -13.53
CA ARG A 108 -28.02 -6.35 -13.92
C ARG A 108 -27.41 -7.24 -12.85
N ASN A 109 -28.04 -7.37 -11.68
CA ASN A 109 -27.56 -8.28 -10.63
C ASN A 109 -27.70 -9.74 -11.08
N SER A 110 -26.76 -10.60 -10.66
CA SER A 110 -26.90 -12.05 -10.80
C SER A 110 -28.14 -12.56 -10.06
N ILE A 111 -28.66 -13.72 -10.46
CA ILE A 111 -29.83 -14.32 -9.81
C ILE A 111 -29.58 -14.48 -8.29
N ASP A 112 -28.43 -14.98 -7.87
CA ASP A 112 -28.11 -15.12 -6.45
C ASP A 112 -28.12 -13.79 -5.69
N ALA A 113 -27.60 -12.72 -6.31
CA ALA A 113 -27.64 -11.39 -5.73
C ALA A 113 -29.08 -10.83 -5.63
N GLN A 114 -29.95 -11.17 -6.58
CA GLN A 114 -31.38 -10.86 -6.49
C GLN A 114 -32.03 -11.59 -5.31
N LEU A 115 -31.82 -12.90 -5.23
CA LEU A 115 -32.39 -13.75 -4.18
C LEU A 115 -31.94 -13.30 -2.79
N TYR A 116 -30.66 -12.97 -2.64
CA TYR A 116 -30.11 -12.43 -1.40
C TYR A 116 -30.82 -11.15 -0.94
N LEU A 117 -31.09 -10.21 -1.86
CA LEU A 117 -31.84 -9.00 -1.55
C LEU A 117 -33.29 -9.30 -1.16
N PHE A 118 -33.94 -10.24 -1.85
CA PHE A 118 -35.31 -10.64 -1.51
C PHE A 118 -35.41 -11.33 -0.15
N ASP A 119 -34.43 -12.15 0.22
CA ASP A 119 -34.38 -12.78 1.54
C ASP A 119 -34.17 -11.76 2.64
N ARG A 120 -33.17 -10.87 2.49
CA ARG A 120 -32.85 -9.84 3.48
C ARG A 120 -33.94 -8.79 3.68
N THR A 121 -34.87 -8.67 2.74
CA THR A 121 -35.98 -7.72 2.81
C THR A 121 -37.34 -8.41 2.96
N GLU A 122 -37.35 -9.75 3.12
CA GLU A 122 -38.56 -10.57 3.22
C GLU A 122 -39.53 -10.34 2.04
N CYS A 123 -38.99 -10.06 0.86
CA CYS A 123 -39.76 -9.72 -0.32
C CYS A 123 -40.33 -10.98 -1.00
N SER A 124 -41.66 -11.03 -1.14
CA SER A 124 -42.38 -12.13 -1.83
C SER A 124 -43.16 -11.69 -3.08
N VAL A 125 -43.24 -10.38 -3.32
CA VAL A 125 -43.99 -9.77 -4.42
C VAL A 125 -43.03 -9.06 -5.37
N LEU A 126 -43.10 -9.40 -6.66
CA LEU A 126 -42.31 -8.77 -7.71
C LEU A 126 -43.21 -8.10 -8.73
N LEU A 127 -43.02 -6.80 -8.91
CA LEU A 127 -43.60 -6.04 -9.99
C LEU A 127 -42.65 -6.03 -11.18
N ARG A 128 -43.10 -6.55 -12.33
CA ARG A 128 -42.37 -6.45 -13.58
C ARG A 128 -42.86 -5.26 -14.40
N GLY A 129 -41.94 -4.59 -15.07
CA GLY A 129 -42.28 -3.55 -16.05
C GLY A 129 -43.12 -4.09 -17.21
N PRO A 130 -44.02 -3.28 -17.80
CA PRO A 130 -44.79 -3.67 -18.98
C PRO A 130 -43.87 -4.16 -20.10
N ARG A 131 -44.19 -5.32 -20.69
CA ARG A 131 -43.43 -5.95 -21.80
C ARG A 131 -41.96 -6.30 -21.47
N SER A 132 -41.58 -6.35 -20.19
CA SER A 132 -40.23 -6.77 -19.78
C SER A 132 -40.13 -8.28 -19.55
N ASN A 133 -39.06 -8.89 -20.07
CA ASN A 133 -38.63 -10.27 -19.79
C ASN A 133 -37.48 -10.35 -18.78
N LEU A 134 -37.05 -9.22 -18.19
CA LEU A 134 -35.88 -9.12 -17.31
C LEU A 134 -35.98 -9.93 -16.01
N VAL A 135 -37.19 -10.41 -15.66
CA VAL A 135 -37.47 -11.11 -14.40
C VAL A 135 -37.56 -12.63 -14.55
N GLN A 136 -37.46 -13.16 -15.78
CA GLN A 136 -37.80 -14.56 -16.05
C GLN A 136 -36.92 -15.54 -15.27
N GLY A 137 -35.60 -15.39 -15.33
CA GLY A 137 -34.66 -16.24 -14.58
C GLY A 137 -34.83 -16.15 -13.05
N ILE A 138 -35.30 -15.01 -12.53
CA ILE A 138 -35.60 -14.84 -11.09
C ILE A 138 -36.80 -15.71 -10.70
N LEU A 139 -37.86 -15.69 -11.51
CA LEU A 139 -39.10 -16.43 -11.25
C LEU A 139 -38.92 -17.95 -11.40
N GLU A 140 -37.95 -18.36 -12.22
CA GLU A 140 -37.52 -19.76 -12.34
C GLU A 140 -36.74 -20.22 -11.10
N ALA A 141 -35.86 -19.36 -10.55
CA ALA A 141 -35.06 -19.69 -9.38
C ALA A 141 -35.83 -19.60 -8.04
N ARG A 142 -36.81 -18.70 -7.93
CA ARG A 142 -37.66 -18.53 -6.73
C ARG A 142 -39.09 -18.22 -7.11
N ARG A 143 -40.02 -19.03 -6.59
CA ARG A 143 -41.45 -18.75 -6.71
C ARG A 143 -41.81 -17.45 -5.98
N MET A 144 -42.25 -16.45 -6.73
CA MET A 144 -42.73 -15.17 -6.22
C MET A 144 -44.09 -14.81 -6.82
N ARG A 145 -44.87 -13.98 -6.11
CA ARG A 145 -46.09 -13.38 -6.68
C ARG A 145 -45.66 -12.28 -7.67
N CYS A 146 -45.67 -12.62 -8.96
CA CYS A 146 -45.30 -11.67 -10.01
C CYS A 146 -46.55 -10.95 -10.58
N LEU A 147 -46.50 -9.62 -10.65
CA LEU A 147 -47.55 -8.79 -11.23
C LEU A 147 -46.96 -7.84 -12.27
N THR A 148 -47.69 -7.57 -13.34
CA THR A 148 -47.29 -6.54 -14.30
C THR A 148 -47.72 -5.17 -13.78
N ALA A 149 -46.78 -4.25 -13.60
CA ALA A 149 -47.10 -2.87 -13.24
C ALA A 149 -47.83 -2.14 -14.39
N PRO A 150 -48.72 -1.18 -14.11
CA PRO A 150 -49.32 -0.33 -15.13
C PRO A 150 -48.23 0.41 -15.92
N SER A 151 -48.46 0.61 -17.21
CA SER A 151 -47.53 1.37 -18.04
C SER A 151 -47.56 2.85 -17.70
N LEU A 152 -46.43 3.53 -17.91
CA LEU A 152 -46.35 4.98 -17.70
C LEU A 152 -47.37 5.74 -18.56
N THR A 153 -47.62 5.27 -19.79
CA THR A 153 -48.63 5.86 -20.69
C THR A 153 -50.04 5.76 -20.11
N GLU A 154 -50.44 4.60 -19.56
CA GLU A 154 -51.76 4.43 -18.91
C GLU A 154 -51.90 5.31 -17.66
N LEU A 155 -50.82 5.45 -16.88
CA LEU A 155 -50.82 6.29 -15.68
C LEU A 155 -50.90 7.78 -16.04
N LEU A 156 -50.18 8.22 -17.07
CA LEU A 156 -50.16 9.60 -17.55
C LEU A 156 -51.40 9.99 -18.37
N ASP A 157 -52.22 9.04 -18.82
CA ASP A 157 -53.42 9.34 -19.61
C ASP A 157 -54.40 10.24 -18.84
N GLU A 158 -54.64 11.44 -19.35
CA GLU A 158 -55.59 12.39 -18.78
C GLU A 158 -56.99 12.26 -19.40
N GLY A 159 -57.18 11.40 -20.41
CA GLY A 159 -58.41 11.26 -21.20
C GLY A 159 -59.53 10.38 -20.59
N GLY A 160 -59.37 9.91 -19.34
CA GLY A 160 -60.37 9.09 -18.61
C GLY A 160 -60.88 9.74 -17.32
N ASP A 161 -61.78 9.03 -16.61
CA ASP A 161 -62.52 9.44 -15.40
C ASP A 161 -61.75 10.31 -14.38
N VAL A 162 -62.49 11.09 -13.59
CA VAL A 162 -61.96 11.87 -12.46
C VAL A 162 -61.17 10.94 -11.53
N VAL A 163 -59.85 11.14 -11.44
CA VAL A 163 -58.98 10.40 -10.53
C VAL A 163 -59.21 10.91 -9.12
N GLU A 164 -59.79 10.07 -8.26
CA GLU A 164 -59.97 10.36 -6.84
C GLU A 164 -58.60 10.43 -6.13
N ARG A 165 -58.38 11.46 -5.31
CA ARG A 165 -57.17 11.59 -4.48
C ARG A 165 -57.09 10.40 -3.53
N PHE A 166 -55.95 9.70 -3.52
CA PHE A 166 -55.67 8.72 -2.48
C PHE A 166 -55.30 9.46 -1.18
N PRO A 167 -55.85 9.12 0.00
CA PRO A 167 -55.56 9.85 1.23
C PRO A 167 -54.13 9.57 1.75
N TYR A 168 -53.39 10.63 2.09
CA TYR A 168 -52.12 10.57 2.82
C TYR A 168 -51.92 11.88 3.60
N ASP A 169 -52.47 11.92 4.80
CA ASP A 169 -52.57 13.14 5.61
C ASP A 169 -51.71 13.07 6.89
N LYS A 170 -50.67 12.21 6.88
CA LYS A 170 -49.72 12.08 8.00
C LYS A 170 -48.93 13.37 8.23
N SER A 171 -48.74 13.71 9.50
CA SER A 171 -47.79 14.73 9.96
C SER A 171 -46.34 14.26 9.82
N TRP A 172 -45.39 15.19 9.96
CA TRP A 172 -43.97 14.86 9.97
C TRP A 172 -43.64 13.84 11.08
N GLU A 173 -44.18 14.05 12.28
CA GLU A 173 -43.94 13.21 13.46
C GLU A 173 -44.43 11.78 13.25
N GLU A 174 -45.55 11.61 12.54
CA GLU A 174 -46.14 10.29 12.26
C GLU A 174 -45.43 9.52 11.14
N ALA A 175 -44.68 10.21 10.27
CA ALA A 175 -44.15 9.62 9.04
C ALA A 175 -42.63 9.74 8.86
N ARG A 176 -41.92 10.49 9.71
CA ARG A 176 -40.46 10.71 9.56
C ARG A 176 -39.68 9.39 9.48
N ASP A 177 -40.11 8.38 10.23
CA ASP A 177 -39.43 7.08 10.31
C ASP A 177 -40.07 6.04 9.36
N ASP A 178 -41.10 6.42 8.59
CA ASP A 178 -41.70 5.56 7.57
C ASP A 178 -40.68 5.31 6.43
N PRO A 179 -40.50 4.04 5.99
CA PRO A 179 -39.68 3.73 4.84
C PRO A 179 -40.37 4.14 3.54
N ILE A 180 -39.59 4.71 2.62
CA ILE A 180 -40.04 5.13 1.29
C ILE A 180 -39.59 4.11 0.24
N VAL A 181 -38.30 3.81 0.22
CA VAL A 181 -37.66 2.98 -0.80
C VAL A 181 -36.53 2.18 -0.17
N VAL A 182 -36.28 0.98 -0.70
CA VAL A 182 -35.11 0.19 -0.37
C VAL A 182 -34.18 0.19 -1.58
N LEU A 183 -33.02 0.81 -1.42
CA LEU A 183 -31.91 0.73 -2.38
C LEU A 183 -30.94 -0.36 -1.94
N HIS A 184 -29.90 -0.63 -2.73
CA HIS A 184 -28.84 -1.54 -2.33
C HIS A 184 -27.47 -0.95 -2.66
N SER A 185 -26.51 -1.19 -1.77
CA SER A 185 -25.10 -0.87 -2.05
C SER A 185 -24.51 -1.96 -2.94
N SER A 186 -23.64 -1.56 -3.88
CA SER A 186 -23.13 -2.41 -4.96
C SER A 186 -22.13 -3.49 -4.53
N GLY A 187 -22.05 -3.82 -3.23
CA GLY A 187 -21.32 -4.99 -2.75
C GLY A 187 -19.81 -4.99 -3.04
N SER A 188 -19.10 -3.88 -2.78
CA SER A 188 -17.65 -3.79 -3.00
C SER A 188 -16.83 -4.83 -2.22
N THR A 189 -17.39 -5.38 -1.13
CA THR A 189 -16.73 -6.35 -0.24
C THR A 189 -17.52 -7.66 -0.01
N GLY A 190 -18.70 -7.83 -0.63
CA GLY A 190 -19.62 -8.96 -0.42
C GLY A 190 -20.95 -8.82 -1.18
N PRO A 191 -21.97 -9.66 -0.92
CA PRO A 191 -23.27 -9.55 -1.59
C PRO A 191 -23.95 -8.19 -1.32
N PRO A 192 -24.81 -7.70 -2.24
CA PRO A 192 -25.40 -6.37 -2.14
C PRO A 192 -26.25 -6.24 -0.87
N LYS A 193 -26.07 -5.14 -0.13
CA LYS A 193 -26.77 -4.92 1.15
C LYS A 193 -27.97 -4.00 0.91
N PRO A 194 -29.19 -4.36 1.36
CA PRO A 194 -30.33 -3.47 1.27
C PRO A 194 -30.19 -2.31 2.28
N ILE A 195 -30.46 -1.10 1.81
CA ILE A 195 -30.46 0.14 2.59
C ILE A 195 -31.89 0.69 2.57
N ILE A 196 -32.53 0.72 3.73
CA ILE A 196 -33.88 1.25 3.90
C ILE A 196 -33.79 2.78 4.02
N ILE A 197 -34.43 3.48 3.10
CA ILE A 197 -34.47 4.94 3.07
C ILE A 197 -35.80 5.41 3.63
N THR A 198 -35.77 6.24 4.68
CA THR A 198 -36.95 6.83 5.33
C THR A 198 -37.20 8.28 4.89
N ASN A 199 -38.33 8.86 5.33
CA ASN A 199 -38.58 10.29 5.16
C ASN A 199 -37.51 11.15 5.87
N ALA A 200 -37.08 10.78 7.08
CA ALA A 200 -36.03 11.45 7.83
C ALA A 200 -34.70 11.41 7.06
N SER A 201 -34.32 10.24 6.53
CA SER A 201 -33.11 10.11 5.71
C SER A 201 -33.14 11.08 4.52
N MET A 202 -34.24 11.19 3.78
CA MET A 202 -34.30 12.05 2.59
C MET A 202 -34.56 13.52 2.89
N ALA A 203 -35.14 13.84 4.05
CA ALA A 203 -35.23 15.22 4.50
C ALA A 203 -33.85 15.81 4.83
N SER A 204 -32.80 15.00 4.96
CA SER A 204 -31.44 15.53 5.05
C SER A 204 -31.06 16.33 3.80
N LEU A 205 -31.51 15.90 2.62
CA LEU A 205 -31.34 16.66 1.37
C LEU A 205 -32.13 17.96 1.41
N ASP A 206 -33.34 17.92 1.96
CA ASP A 206 -34.17 19.11 2.13
C ASP A 206 -33.52 20.15 3.07
N SER A 207 -32.83 19.69 4.11
CA SER A 207 -32.07 20.54 5.02
C SER A 207 -31.01 21.37 4.31
N HIS A 208 -30.55 21.00 3.10
CA HIS A 208 -29.56 21.81 2.36
C HIS A 208 -30.02 23.25 2.09
N HIS A 209 -31.34 23.53 2.06
CA HIS A 209 -31.87 24.90 2.02
C HIS A 209 -31.38 25.79 3.19
N LEU A 210 -30.97 25.18 4.30
CA LEU A 210 -30.48 25.84 5.51
C LEU A 210 -28.96 25.98 5.56
N VAL A 211 -28.22 25.43 4.60
CA VAL A 211 -26.75 25.52 4.55
C VAL A 211 -26.36 26.94 4.16
N GLU A 212 -25.49 27.57 4.95
CA GLU A 212 -24.97 28.91 4.67
C GLU A 212 -24.01 28.92 3.48
N ASP A 213 -23.95 30.03 2.76
CA ASP A 213 -23.00 30.22 1.66
C ASP A 213 -21.57 30.26 2.24
N ALA A 214 -20.62 29.58 1.59
CA ALA A 214 -19.24 29.48 2.08
C ALA A 214 -18.35 30.67 1.68
N GLY A 215 -18.95 31.71 1.10
CA GLY A 215 -18.31 32.91 0.57
C GLY A 215 -19.21 33.61 -0.44
N GLU A 216 -18.79 34.76 -0.93
CA GLU A 216 -19.56 35.52 -1.92
C GLU A 216 -19.78 34.69 -3.20
N GLY A 217 -21.04 34.31 -3.46
CA GLY A 217 -21.43 33.54 -4.65
C GLY A 217 -21.10 32.03 -4.60
N VAL A 218 -20.56 31.52 -3.49
CA VAL A 218 -20.22 30.11 -3.31
C VAL A 218 -21.31 29.39 -2.51
N LYS A 219 -22.16 28.65 -3.21
CA LYS A 219 -23.36 28.00 -2.65
C LYS A 219 -23.21 26.49 -2.60
N ASP A 220 -23.93 25.86 -1.68
CA ASP A 220 -24.14 24.41 -1.69
C ASP A 220 -24.70 23.94 -3.06
N ALA A 221 -24.22 22.80 -3.55
CA ALA A 221 -24.54 22.31 -4.89
C ALA A 221 -26.03 22.03 -5.10
N LEU A 222 -26.76 21.58 -4.07
CA LEU A 222 -28.19 21.32 -4.18
C LEU A 222 -28.94 22.66 -4.28
N ARG A 223 -28.62 23.62 -3.41
CA ARG A 223 -29.16 25.00 -3.52
C ARG A 223 -28.79 25.67 -4.86
N ALA A 224 -27.60 25.42 -5.39
CA ALA A 224 -27.17 25.98 -6.68
C ALA A 224 -27.95 25.40 -7.86
N SER A 225 -28.46 24.17 -7.73
CA SER A 225 -29.27 23.50 -8.75
C SER A 225 -30.75 23.87 -8.70
N GLU A 226 -31.23 24.57 -7.68
CA GLU A 226 -32.65 24.92 -7.52
C GLU A 226 -33.23 25.59 -8.78
N GLY A 227 -34.33 25.02 -9.31
CA GLY A 227 -34.98 25.49 -10.53
C GLY A 227 -34.25 25.23 -11.85
N SER A 228 -33.14 24.48 -11.85
CA SER A 228 -32.38 24.16 -13.07
C SER A 228 -33.00 23.05 -13.92
N VAL A 229 -32.56 22.97 -15.19
CA VAL A 229 -32.95 21.90 -16.12
C VAL A 229 -31.77 20.92 -16.25
N VAL A 230 -31.95 19.72 -15.72
CA VAL A 230 -30.86 18.74 -15.55
C VAL A 230 -31.06 17.56 -16.49
N PHE A 231 -30.12 17.31 -17.41
CA PHE A 231 -30.04 16.03 -18.11
C PHE A 231 -29.42 14.98 -17.19
N ASN A 232 -30.23 14.01 -16.74
CA ASN A 232 -29.79 12.95 -15.85
C ASN A 232 -30.22 11.56 -16.35
N PRO A 233 -29.37 10.88 -17.14
CA PRO A 233 -29.61 9.53 -17.63
C PRO A 233 -29.31 8.42 -16.61
N MET A 234 -28.95 8.74 -15.36
CA MET A 234 -28.54 7.76 -14.37
C MET A 234 -29.65 6.74 -14.07
N PRO A 235 -29.31 5.48 -13.74
CA PRO A 235 -30.33 4.46 -13.48
C PRO A 235 -31.22 4.78 -12.27
N CYS A 236 -32.53 4.63 -12.43
CA CYS A 236 -33.55 4.97 -11.43
C CYS A 236 -33.55 4.01 -10.23
N PHE A 237 -33.01 2.80 -10.39
CA PHE A 237 -32.79 1.85 -9.29
C PHE A 237 -31.54 2.16 -8.46
N HIS A 238 -30.74 3.16 -8.86
CA HIS A 238 -29.49 3.53 -8.21
C HIS A 238 -29.65 4.87 -7.47
N ALA A 239 -28.98 5.06 -6.32
CA ALA A 239 -28.97 6.30 -5.53
C ALA A 239 -28.82 7.59 -6.36
N ALA A 240 -27.81 7.69 -7.25
CA ALA A 240 -27.65 8.83 -8.16
C ALA A 240 -28.90 9.19 -8.99
N GLY A 241 -29.63 8.21 -9.53
CA GLY A 241 -30.90 8.46 -10.24
C GLY A 241 -32.04 8.75 -9.26
N MET A 242 -32.16 7.94 -8.21
CA MET A 242 -33.22 8.07 -7.20
C MET A 242 -33.18 9.39 -6.44
N MET A 243 -32.02 9.74 -5.88
CA MET A 243 -31.82 10.97 -5.11
C MET A 243 -32.04 12.19 -6.00
N TRP A 244 -31.49 12.24 -7.21
CA TRP A 244 -31.63 13.42 -8.06
C TRP A 244 -32.99 13.53 -8.72
N ASN A 245 -33.42 12.48 -9.41
CA ASN A 245 -34.60 12.57 -10.27
C ASN A 245 -35.90 12.56 -9.46
N LEU A 246 -35.91 12.03 -8.23
CA LEU A 246 -37.05 12.11 -7.33
C LEU A 246 -36.82 13.13 -6.22
N PHE A 247 -35.90 12.89 -5.30
CA PHE A 247 -35.85 13.67 -4.06
C PHE A 247 -35.36 15.11 -4.27
N VAL A 248 -34.21 15.33 -4.89
CA VAL A 248 -33.69 16.67 -5.18
C VAL A 248 -34.63 17.39 -6.15
N ALA A 249 -35.16 16.72 -7.18
CA ALA A 249 -36.15 17.31 -8.07
C ALA A 249 -37.41 17.82 -7.36
N VAL A 250 -37.89 17.07 -6.36
CA VAL A 250 -39.04 17.49 -5.55
C VAL A 250 -38.67 18.56 -4.52
N TYR A 251 -37.51 18.49 -3.86
CA TYR A 251 -37.16 19.47 -2.83
C TYR A 251 -36.72 20.83 -3.40
N PHE A 252 -36.05 20.83 -4.56
CA PHE A 252 -35.39 21.98 -5.20
C PHE A 252 -35.97 22.36 -6.57
N ASP A 253 -37.16 21.85 -6.93
CA ASP A 253 -37.83 22.20 -8.20
C ASP A 253 -36.98 21.95 -9.47
N LEU A 254 -36.22 20.85 -9.50
CA LEU A 254 -35.46 20.49 -10.71
C LEU A 254 -36.40 20.02 -11.82
N HIS A 255 -36.14 20.50 -13.04
CA HIS A 255 -36.72 19.94 -14.24
C HIS A 255 -35.79 18.86 -14.80
N VAL A 256 -36.16 17.59 -14.63
CA VAL A 256 -35.34 16.46 -15.06
C VAL A 256 -35.57 16.12 -16.53
N VAL A 257 -34.51 16.06 -17.33
CA VAL A 257 -34.51 15.53 -18.69
C VAL A 257 -33.94 14.12 -18.67
N TYR A 258 -34.71 13.14 -19.14
CA TYR A 258 -34.29 11.73 -19.18
C TYR A 258 -33.62 11.38 -20.50
N ALA A 259 -32.83 10.30 -20.51
CA ALA A 259 -32.52 9.61 -21.75
C ALA A 259 -33.78 9.00 -22.38
N PRO A 260 -33.84 8.86 -23.72
CA PRO A 260 -34.89 8.10 -24.38
C PRO A 260 -35.00 6.68 -23.79
N LEU A 261 -36.23 6.20 -23.61
CA LEU A 261 -36.49 4.93 -22.95
C LEU A 261 -35.78 3.76 -23.67
N GLY A 262 -34.95 3.03 -22.92
CA GLY A 262 -34.21 1.88 -23.46
C GLY A 262 -32.97 2.22 -24.29
N ALA A 263 -32.65 3.51 -24.50
CA ALA A 263 -31.43 3.90 -25.18
C ALA A 263 -30.20 3.65 -24.29
N PRO A 264 -29.13 3.01 -24.81
CA PRO A 264 -27.89 2.86 -24.07
C PRO A 264 -27.22 4.24 -23.91
N LEU A 265 -26.65 4.49 -22.73
CA LEU A 265 -25.86 5.70 -22.51
C LEU A 265 -24.49 5.52 -23.17
N ASN A 266 -24.18 6.40 -24.12
CA ASN A 266 -22.90 6.50 -24.81
C ASN A 266 -22.68 7.95 -25.25
N VAL A 267 -21.48 8.25 -25.77
CA VAL A 267 -21.12 9.59 -26.24
C VAL A 267 -22.05 10.10 -27.35
N GLY A 268 -22.45 9.24 -28.28
CA GLY A 268 -23.36 9.61 -29.37
C GLY A 268 -24.72 10.09 -28.87
N LEU A 269 -25.25 9.44 -27.82
CA LEU A 269 -26.46 9.90 -27.15
C LEU A 269 -26.24 11.26 -26.47
N VAL A 270 -25.11 11.46 -25.77
CA VAL A 270 -24.79 12.75 -25.14
C VAL A 270 -24.72 13.87 -26.18
N GLU A 271 -24.03 13.64 -27.29
CA GLU A 271 -23.95 14.59 -28.41
C GLU A 271 -25.33 14.94 -28.95
N THR A 272 -26.16 13.93 -29.19
CA THR A 272 -27.52 14.11 -29.70
C THR A 272 -28.38 14.92 -28.72
N MET A 273 -28.26 14.66 -27.41
CA MET A 273 -28.99 15.42 -26.40
C MET A 273 -28.54 16.88 -26.35
N LEU A 274 -27.23 17.16 -26.43
CA LEU A 274 -26.67 18.52 -26.46
C LEU A 274 -27.09 19.33 -27.70
N ASP A 275 -27.39 18.66 -28.81
CA ASP A 275 -27.83 19.30 -30.06
C ASP A 275 -29.32 19.64 -30.06
N HIS A 276 -30.15 18.75 -29.51
CA HIS A 276 -31.61 18.79 -29.71
C HIS A 276 -32.43 19.12 -28.44
N VAL A 277 -31.81 19.10 -27.26
CA VAL A 277 -32.49 19.28 -25.98
C VAL A 277 -31.85 20.40 -25.18
N GLN A 278 -32.68 21.24 -24.56
CA GLN A 278 -32.22 22.37 -23.76
C GLN A 278 -32.10 21.93 -22.30
N PHE A 279 -30.89 21.99 -21.75
CA PHE A 279 -30.56 21.79 -20.35
C PHE A 279 -29.27 22.55 -20.03
N ASP A 280 -29.15 23.04 -18.79
CA ASP A 280 -27.99 23.80 -18.31
C ASP A 280 -27.13 23.00 -17.32
N TRP A 281 -27.65 21.87 -16.81
CA TRP A 281 -26.90 20.92 -16.00
C TRP A 281 -26.91 19.53 -16.62
N MET A 282 -25.83 18.79 -16.41
CA MET A 282 -25.72 17.42 -16.88
C MET A 282 -25.10 16.52 -15.82
N PHE A 283 -25.68 15.35 -15.55
CA PHE A 283 -25.12 14.37 -14.61
C PHE A 283 -24.76 13.07 -15.33
N LEU A 284 -23.46 12.78 -15.45
CA LEU A 284 -22.97 11.60 -16.13
C LEU A 284 -22.05 10.75 -15.23
N PRO A 285 -21.92 9.44 -15.49
CA PRO A 285 -20.85 8.65 -14.88
C PRO A 285 -19.48 9.11 -15.41
N PRO A 286 -18.39 8.98 -14.63
CA PRO A 286 -17.07 9.47 -15.02
C PRO A 286 -16.60 8.96 -16.38
N SER A 287 -16.80 7.67 -16.68
CA SER A 287 -16.36 7.07 -17.95
C SER A 287 -16.95 7.76 -19.18
N ILE A 288 -18.21 8.19 -19.12
CA ILE A 288 -18.85 8.89 -20.24
C ILE A 288 -18.33 10.32 -20.36
N ILE A 289 -17.99 10.97 -19.24
CA ILE A 289 -17.34 12.30 -19.28
C ILE A 289 -15.95 12.19 -19.89
N GLU A 290 -15.20 11.15 -19.57
CA GLU A 290 -13.89 10.89 -20.16
C GLU A 290 -13.99 10.63 -21.67
N ASP A 291 -14.97 9.86 -22.11
CA ASP A 291 -15.21 9.64 -23.53
C ASP A 291 -15.61 10.95 -24.24
N VAL A 292 -16.45 11.79 -23.61
CA VAL A 292 -16.79 13.15 -24.12
C VAL A 292 -15.56 14.05 -24.20
N ALA A 293 -14.68 14.00 -23.19
CA ALA A 293 -13.46 14.82 -23.12
C ALA A 293 -12.49 14.53 -24.27
N ARG A 294 -12.55 13.33 -24.86
CA ARG A 294 -11.73 12.94 -26.03
C ARG A 294 -12.29 13.44 -27.35
N GLU A 295 -13.56 13.83 -27.39
CA GLU A 295 -14.26 14.23 -28.61
C GLU A 295 -14.36 15.75 -28.74
N GLN A 296 -13.37 16.35 -29.39
CA GLN A 296 -13.23 17.82 -29.51
C GLN A 296 -14.49 18.51 -30.06
N LYS A 297 -15.24 17.85 -30.95
CA LYS A 297 -16.49 18.38 -31.53
C LYS A 297 -17.62 18.51 -30.51
N ILE A 298 -17.60 17.70 -29.44
CA ILE A 298 -18.59 17.73 -28.36
C ILE A 298 -18.17 18.76 -27.31
N MET A 299 -16.87 18.94 -27.08
CA MET A 299 -16.36 19.89 -26.08
C MET A 299 -16.85 21.32 -26.31
N ALA A 300 -16.91 21.79 -27.55
CA ALA A 300 -17.49 23.11 -27.86
C ALA A 300 -18.99 23.21 -27.49
N LYS A 301 -19.72 22.09 -27.54
CA LYS A 301 -21.15 22.05 -27.16
C LYS A 301 -21.33 22.11 -25.64
N MET A 302 -20.33 21.67 -24.87
CA MET A 302 -20.34 21.70 -23.40
C MET A 302 -20.36 23.11 -22.83
N GLU A 303 -19.93 24.13 -23.59
CA GLU A 303 -19.95 25.55 -23.18
C GLU A 303 -21.36 26.09 -22.92
N LYS A 304 -22.39 25.42 -23.44
CA LYS A 304 -23.79 25.73 -23.15
C LYS A 304 -24.21 25.32 -21.73
N LEU A 305 -23.44 24.43 -21.09
CA LEU A 305 -23.74 23.92 -19.76
C LEU A 305 -23.16 24.85 -18.70
N ARG A 306 -23.95 25.10 -17.67
CA ARG A 306 -23.50 25.75 -16.44
C ARG A 306 -22.62 24.80 -15.62
N TYR A 307 -23.05 23.54 -15.48
CA TYR A 307 -22.30 22.52 -14.74
C TYR A 307 -22.43 21.12 -15.37
N VAL A 308 -21.34 20.36 -15.30
CA VAL A 308 -21.34 18.91 -15.51
C VAL A 308 -20.95 18.20 -14.23
N MET A 309 -21.79 17.29 -13.77
CA MET A 309 -21.66 16.57 -12.52
C MET A 309 -21.29 15.12 -12.76
N PHE A 310 -20.51 14.56 -11.83
CA PHE A 310 -20.25 13.13 -11.76
C PHE A 310 -20.22 12.63 -10.32
N ALA A 311 -20.43 11.33 -10.13
CA ALA A 311 -20.42 10.68 -8.83
C ALA A 311 -20.17 9.18 -8.95
N GLY A 312 -19.78 8.55 -7.84
CA GLY A 312 -19.70 7.10 -7.71
C GLY A 312 -18.45 6.45 -8.30
N GLY A 313 -17.48 7.24 -8.76
CA GLY A 313 -16.17 6.81 -9.22
C GLY A 313 -15.26 8.02 -9.45
N PRO A 314 -13.93 7.84 -9.51
CA PRO A 314 -13.00 8.92 -9.82
C PRO A 314 -13.11 9.36 -11.29
N LEU A 315 -12.80 10.63 -11.56
CA LEU A 315 -12.59 11.19 -12.89
C LEU A 315 -11.09 11.50 -13.04
N SER A 316 -10.48 11.16 -14.18
CA SER A 316 -9.08 11.47 -14.46
C SER A 316 -8.79 12.98 -14.35
N GLN A 317 -7.67 13.34 -13.72
CA GLN A 317 -7.28 14.74 -13.52
C GLN A 317 -7.19 15.49 -14.85
N ASP A 318 -6.41 14.95 -15.81
CA ASP A 318 -6.13 15.65 -17.06
C ASP A 318 -7.39 15.80 -17.92
N LEU A 319 -8.26 14.78 -17.95
CA LEU A 319 -9.51 14.84 -18.71
C LEU A 319 -10.53 15.76 -18.02
N GLY A 320 -10.61 15.75 -16.70
CA GLY A 320 -11.43 16.74 -15.97
C GLY A 320 -10.92 18.17 -16.16
N ASP A 321 -9.60 18.38 -16.22
CA ASP A 321 -9.00 19.68 -16.53
C ASP A 321 -9.33 20.14 -17.95
N VAL A 322 -9.39 19.22 -18.93
CA VAL A 322 -9.88 19.51 -20.29
C VAL A 322 -11.33 19.98 -20.24
N VAL A 323 -12.21 19.24 -19.55
CA VAL A 323 -13.64 19.59 -19.47
C VAL A 323 -13.84 20.91 -18.72
N SER A 324 -13.06 21.16 -17.68
CA SER A 324 -13.13 22.37 -16.83
C SER A 324 -12.88 23.68 -17.58
N LYS A 325 -12.23 23.60 -18.75
CA LYS A 325 -12.00 24.76 -19.64
C LYS A 325 -13.25 25.21 -20.40
N HIS A 326 -14.22 24.31 -20.56
CA HIS A 326 -15.45 24.57 -21.32
C HIS A 326 -16.68 24.73 -20.42
N THR A 327 -16.73 24.04 -19.28
CA THR A 327 -17.82 24.17 -18.30
C THR A 327 -17.32 23.87 -16.88
N GLN A 328 -18.11 24.17 -15.85
CA GLN A 328 -17.75 23.86 -14.48
C GLN A 328 -17.98 22.37 -14.19
N VAL A 329 -16.92 21.66 -13.83
CA VAL A 329 -16.99 20.25 -13.43
C VAL A 329 -17.28 20.16 -11.94
N VAL A 330 -18.19 19.26 -11.55
CA VAL A 330 -18.64 19.08 -10.17
C VAL A 330 -18.47 17.62 -9.75
N ASN A 331 -17.59 17.39 -8.78
CA ASN A 331 -17.49 16.11 -8.11
C ASN A 331 -18.56 16.02 -7.00
N LEU A 332 -19.65 15.30 -7.24
CA LEU A 332 -20.67 15.05 -6.24
C LEU A 332 -20.33 13.81 -5.42
N LEU A 333 -19.84 14.03 -4.21
CA LEU A 333 -19.55 12.96 -3.25
C LEU A 333 -20.79 12.66 -2.39
N GLY A 334 -21.12 11.38 -2.30
CA GLY A 334 -22.25 10.86 -1.56
C GLY A 334 -22.31 9.33 -1.58
N THR A 335 -23.05 8.74 -0.64
CA THR A 335 -23.23 7.28 -0.51
C THR A 335 -24.71 6.91 -0.48
N THR A 336 -25.04 5.62 -0.55
CA THR A 336 -26.44 5.19 -0.42
C THR A 336 -26.92 5.40 1.02
N GLU A 337 -26.00 5.23 1.97
CA GLU A 337 -26.19 5.29 3.41
C GLU A 337 -26.29 6.71 3.97
N ASN A 338 -25.55 7.66 3.40
CA ASN A 338 -25.47 9.06 3.85
C ASN A 338 -25.99 10.08 2.83
N ALA A 339 -26.57 9.64 1.71
CA ALA A 339 -27.06 10.51 0.65
C ALA A 339 -25.97 11.50 0.20
N ILE A 340 -26.28 12.80 0.12
CA ILE A 340 -25.33 13.86 -0.28
C ILE A 340 -25.11 14.78 0.92
N PRO A 341 -23.93 14.75 1.58
CA PRO A 341 -23.66 15.66 2.69
C PRO A 341 -23.24 17.06 2.23
N PRO A 342 -23.30 18.08 3.11
CA PRO A 342 -23.11 19.49 2.75
C PRO A 342 -21.63 19.91 2.69
N PHE A 343 -20.85 19.31 1.79
CA PHE A 343 -19.46 19.69 1.50
C PHE A 343 -19.17 19.90 -0.01
N ASN A 344 -20.21 19.91 -0.83
CA ASN A 344 -20.12 20.17 -2.27
C ASN A 344 -20.55 21.62 -2.53
N PHE A 345 -19.60 22.55 -2.61
CA PHE A 345 -19.86 23.98 -2.83
C PHE A 345 -19.45 24.41 -4.25
N LEU A 346 -20.16 25.39 -4.83
CA LEU A 346 -19.98 25.82 -6.21
C LEU A 346 -20.15 27.35 -6.39
N PRO A 347 -19.41 27.98 -7.33
CA PRO A 347 -18.35 27.38 -8.13
C PRO A 347 -17.05 27.24 -7.32
N LEU A 348 -16.25 26.22 -7.63
CA LEU A 348 -14.87 26.09 -7.17
C LEU A 348 -13.95 26.20 -8.38
N LYS A 349 -12.84 26.94 -8.24
CA LYS A 349 -11.85 27.07 -9.32
C LYS A 349 -11.19 25.73 -9.64
N GLU A 350 -11.02 24.89 -8.63
CA GLU A 350 -10.37 23.59 -8.75
C GLU A 350 -11.44 22.50 -8.56
N TRP A 351 -11.94 21.97 -9.69
CA TRP A 351 -13.16 21.15 -9.77
C TRP A 351 -13.11 19.83 -8.98
N ASN A 352 -11.92 19.35 -8.66
CA ASN A 352 -11.65 18.09 -7.98
C ASN A 352 -11.47 18.24 -6.45
N TRP A 353 -11.64 19.45 -5.92
CA TRP A 353 -11.60 19.73 -4.49
C TRP A 353 -13.01 19.90 -3.93
N LEU A 354 -13.19 19.50 -2.68
CA LEU A 354 -14.38 19.74 -1.88
C LEU A 354 -14.06 20.74 -0.77
N LEU A 355 -15.08 21.44 -0.30
CA LEU A 355 -14.97 22.41 0.79
C LEU A 355 -15.82 21.90 1.95
N VAL A 356 -15.19 21.54 3.07
CA VAL A 356 -15.89 21.22 4.33
C VAL A 356 -15.98 22.49 5.16
N PRO A 357 -17.16 23.12 5.28
CA PRO A 357 -17.30 24.35 6.04
C PRO A 357 -16.98 24.11 7.52
N PRO A 358 -16.32 25.06 8.21
CA PRO A 358 -16.07 24.98 9.65
C PRO A 358 -17.32 24.73 10.51
N GLN A 359 -18.48 25.18 10.02
CA GLN A 359 -19.77 25.05 10.69
C GLN A 359 -20.33 23.61 10.65
N MET A 360 -19.85 22.77 9.72
CA MET A 360 -20.29 21.37 9.58
C MET A 360 -19.52 20.46 10.52
N LYS A 361 -19.73 20.64 11.83
CA LYS A 361 -19.02 19.89 12.90
C LYS A 361 -19.27 18.38 12.87
N GLY A 362 -20.40 17.93 12.34
CA GLY A 362 -20.69 16.51 12.11
C GLY A 362 -19.83 15.86 11.01
N ILE A 363 -18.84 16.57 10.44
CA ILE A 363 -17.89 16.05 9.46
C ILE A 363 -16.47 16.26 9.99
N GLU A 364 -15.82 15.19 10.42
CA GLU A 364 -14.44 15.21 10.91
C GLU A 364 -13.48 14.63 9.88
N MET A 365 -12.35 15.32 9.67
CA MET A 365 -11.25 14.85 8.84
C MET A 365 -10.13 14.32 9.76
N ARG A 366 -10.16 13.03 10.07
CA ARG A 366 -9.27 12.39 11.05
C ARG A 366 -7.98 11.93 10.39
N ALA A 367 -6.84 12.48 10.81
CA ALA A 367 -5.54 12.16 10.24
C ALA A 367 -5.12 10.70 10.50
N ARG A 368 -4.55 10.06 9.47
CA ARG A 368 -3.91 8.76 9.55
C ARG A 368 -2.40 8.97 9.60
N THR A 369 -1.78 8.43 10.64
CA THR A 369 -0.36 8.66 10.99
C THR A 369 0.64 8.07 9.99
N ASP A 370 0.18 7.17 9.14
CA ASP A 370 0.99 6.21 8.39
C ASP A 370 1.10 6.54 6.88
N ASP A 371 0.23 7.40 6.35
CA ASP A 371 0.20 7.75 4.91
C ASP A 371 -0.04 9.24 4.61
N GLY A 372 -0.20 10.09 5.64
CA GLY A 372 -0.39 11.53 5.47
C GLY A 372 -1.77 11.94 4.94
N PHE A 373 -2.72 10.99 4.85
CA PHE A 373 -4.10 11.28 4.48
C PHE A 373 -4.99 11.44 5.71
N SER A 374 -6.18 12.00 5.50
CA SER A 374 -7.24 12.07 6.53
C SER A 374 -8.45 11.30 6.07
N GLU A 375 -9.01 10.48 6.94
CA GLU A 375 -10.29 9.81 6.72
C GLU A 375 -11.44 10.76 7.05
N MET A 376 -12.47 10.80 6.20
CA MET A 376 -13.71 11.49 6.52
C MET A 376 -14.58 10.61 7.43
N VAL A 377 -14.96 11.16 8.58
CA VAL A 377 -15.86 10.50 9.53
C VAL A 377 -17.07 11.40 9.75
N ILE A 378 -18.26 10.83 9.60
CA ILE A 378 -19.52 11.53 9.88
C ILE A 378 -19.85 11.28 11.35
N VAL A 379 -19.86 12.33 12.15
CA VAL A 379 -20.05 12.26 13.61
C VAL A 379 -21.42 12.82 13.96
N ARG A 380 -22.10 12.14 14.89
CA ARG A 380 -23.41 12.59 15.36
C ARG A 380 -23.23 13.86 16.18
N ASP A 381 -23.78 14.94 15.69
CA ASP A 381 -23.74 16.26 16.32
C ASP A 381 -25.14 16.87 16.26
N SER A 382 -25.68 17.34 17.39
CA SER A 382 -27.07 17.79 17.47
C SER A 382 -27.39 19.01 16.58
N ASP A 383 -26.38 19.83 16.27
CA ASP A 383 -26.57 21.02 15.44
C ASP A 383 -26.58 20.67 13.95
N THR A 384 -25.81 19.64 13.55
CA THR A 384 -25.67 19.25 12.14
C THR A 384 -26.32 17.91 11.76
N ASP A 385 -26.91 17.16 12.70
CA ASP A 385 -27.52 15.83 12.48
C ASP A 385 -28.53 15.84 11.33
N ARG A 386 -29.29 16.92 11.21
CA ARG A 386 -30.31 17.12 10.16
C ARG A 386 -29.77 17.14 8.73
N PHE A 387 -28.46 17.28 8.53
CA PHE A 387 -27.81 17.27 7.21
C PHE A 387 -27.21 15.90 6.86
N HIS A 388 -27.26 14.92 7.77
CA HIS A 388 -26.66 13.61 7.61
C HIS A 388 -27.72 12.52 7.65
N SER A 389 -27.96 11.86 6.53
CA SER A 389 -28.92 10.74 6.50
C SER A 389 -28.39 9.48 7.17
N THR A 390 -27.06 9.40 7.40
CA THR A 390 -26.39 8.30 8.12
C THR A 390 -27.15 7.89 9.37
N PHE A 391 -27.53 8.84 10.23
CA PHE A 391 -28.09 8.54 11.55
C PHE A 391 -29.59 8.24 11.52
N SER A 392 -30.26 8.48 10.39
CA SER A 392 -31.58 7.91 10.12
C SER A 392 -31.48 6.47 9.60
N THR A 393 -30.43 6.18 8.83
CA THR A 393 -30.14 4.84 8.29
C THR A 393 -29.58 3.91 9.37
N PHE A 394 -28.73 4.43 10.26
CA PHE A 394 -28.03 3.75 11.34
C PHE A 394 -28.28 4.49 12.67
N PRO A 395 -29.48 4.32 13.26
CA PRO A 395 -29.92 5.12 14.40
C PRO A 395 -29.09 4.90 15.67
N ASP A 396 -28.45 3.74 15.80
CA ASP A 396 -27.67 3.38 16.99
C ASP A 396 -26.19 3.80 16.90
N GLU A 397 -25.73 4.25 15.72
CA GLU A 397 -24.33 4.63 15.51
C GLU A 397 -24.08 6.07 15.98
N ALA A 398 -22.96 6.29 16.66
CA ALA A 398 -22.49 7.62 17.07
C ALA A 398 -21.57 8.26 16.02
N GLU A 399 -20.88 7.44 15.24
CA GLU A 399 -20.00 7.88 14.16
C GLU A 399 -20.04 6.88 13.00
N TYR A 400 -19.84 7.38 11.79
CA TYR A 400 -19.82 6.58 10.57
C TYR A 400 -18.54 6.86 9.80
N HIS A 401 -17.70 5.84 9.74
CA HIS A 401 -16.47 5.82 8.97
C HIS A 401 -16.79 5.64 7.48
N THR A 402 -16.61 6.69 6.67
CA THR A 402 -16.84 6.57 5.22
C THR A 402 -15.78 5.69 4.56
N LYS A 403 -14.62 5.58 5.22
CA LYS A 403 -13.40 4.95 4.71
C LYS A 403 -12.78 5.67 3.51
N ASP A 404 -13.27 6.87 3.19
CA ASP A 404 -12.72 7.69 2.11
C ASP A 404 -11.56 8.53 2.67
N LEU A 405 -10.42 8.47 1.98
CA LEU A 405 -9.17 9.13 2.34
C LEU A 405 -8.97 10.37 1.48
N TYR A 406 -8.58 11.45 2.14
CA TYR A 406 -8.43 12.76 1.54
C TYR A 406 -7.06 13.37 1.83
N ALA A 407 -6.55 14.11 0.85
CA ALA A 407 -5.42 15.01 1.03
C ALA A 407 -5.93 16.42 1.33
N ARG A 408 -5.30 17.11 2.29
CA ARG A 408 -5.62 18.50 2.61
C ARG A 408 -5.07 19.45 1.55
N HIS A 409 -5.81 20.51 1.24
CA HIS A 409 -5.31 21.53 0.32
C HIS A 409 -4.09 22.27 0.91
N PRO A 410 -3.03 22.53 0.14
CA PRO A 410 -1.80 23.14 0.66
C PRO A 410 -2.00 24.53 1.29
N THR A 411 -2.97 25.31 0.79
CA THR A 411 -3.20 26.70 1.24
C THR A 411 -4.56 26.97 1.86
N ASN A 412 -5.53 26.04 1.74
CA ASN A 412 -6.88 26.23 2.27
C ASN A 412 -7.22 25.11 3.27
N PRO A 413 -7.27 25.40 4.58
CA PRO A 413 -7.44 24.37 5.61
C PRO A 413 -8.79 23.63 5.56
N HIS A 414 -9.77 24.16 4.81
CA HIS A 414 -11.12 23.60 4.70
C HIS A 414 -11.34 22.87 3.38
N MET A 415 -10.37 22.91 2.46
CA MET A 415 -10.45 22.20 1.18
C MET A 415 -9.71 20.87 1.23
N TRP A 416 -10.32 19.87 0.60
CA TRP A 416 -9.84 18.50 0.61
C TRP A 416 -10.00 17.86 -0.77
N GLN A 417 -9.09 16.96 -1.12
CA GLN A 417 -9.12 16.22 -2.38
C GLN A 417 -9.21 14.74 -2.07
N HIS A 418 -10.23 14.07 -2.62
CA HIS A 418 -10.37 12.62 -2.49
C HIS A 418 -9.17 11.91 -3.13
N ARG A 419 -8.58 10.91 -2.44
CA ARG A 419 -7.43 10.15 -2.92
C ARG A 419 -7.74 8.69 -3.17
N ALA A 420 -8.36 8.02 -2.21
CA ALA A 420 -8.71 6.61 -2.31
C ALA A 420 -9.63 6.21 -1.16
N ARG A 421 -10.11 4.97 -1.16
CA ARG A 421 -10.66 4.37 0.06
C ARG A 421 -9.59 3.62 0.83
N SER A 422 -9.72 3.56 2.16
CA SER A 422 -8.81 2.81 3.02
C SER A 422 -8.77 1.31 2.68
N ASP A 423 -9.90 0.75 2.24
CA ASP A 423 -10.00 -0.66 1.82
C ASP A 423 -9.35 -0.92 0.45
N ASP A 424 -9.06 0.13 -0.34
CA ASP A 424 -8.44 0.03 -1.67
C ASP A 424 -6.93 0.32 -1.64
N VAL A 425 -6.37 0.61 -0.46
CA VAL A 425 -4.92 0.73 -0.27
C VAL A 425 -4.29 -0.66 -0.38
N LEU A 426 -3.44 -0.84 -1.38
CA LEU A 426 -2.66 -2.06 -1.52
C LEU A 426 -1.55 -2.03 -0.48
N VAL A 427 -1.42 -3.10 0.29
CA VAL A 427 -0.26 -3.32 1.15
C VAL A 427 0.56 -4.39 0.47
N LEU A 428 1.70 -4.01 -0.11
CA LEU A 428 2.62 -4.94 -0.73
C LEU A 428 3.26 -5.84 0.35
N SER A 429 3.83 -6.98 -0.05
CA SER A 429 4.44 -7.95 0.87
C SER A 429 5.66 -7.39 1.61
N ASN A 430 6.31 -6.37 1.05
CA ASN A 430 7.38 -5.60 1.70
C ASN A 430 6.86 -4.61 2.75
N GLY A 431 5.53 -4.46 2.89
CA GLY A 431 4.87 -3.56 3.83
C GLY A 431 4.63 -2.14 3.28
N GLU A 432 5.07 -1.86 2.06
CA GLU A 432 4.81 -0.60 1.40
C GLU A 432 3.35 -0.46 1.02
N LYS A 433 2.81 0.73 1.27
CA LYS A 433 1.43 1.05 0.91
C LYS A 433 1.42 1.70 -0.47
N VAL A 434 0.51 1.23 -1.32
CA VAL A 434 0.28 1.78 -2.65
C VAL A 434 -1.17 2.21 -2.76
N VAL A 435 -1.36 3.45 -3.20
CA VAL A 435 -2.66 3.97 -3.57
C VAL A 435 -2.82 3.81 -5.09
N PRO A 436 -3.61 2.84 -5.57
CA PRO A 436 -3.63 2.46 -6.99
C PRO A 436 -4.39 3.46 -7.88
N ILE A 437 -5.35 4.21 -7.33
CA ILE A 437 -6.30 5.03 -8.09
C ILE A 437 -5.61 6.07 -9.01
N PRO A 438 -4.59 6.84 -8.57
CA PRO A 438 -3.90 7.77 -9.47
C PRO A 438 -3.22 7.08 -10.65
N MET A 439 -2.63 5.90 -10.43
CA MET A 439 -1.96 5.12 -11.48
C MET A 439 -2.98 4.59 -12.50
N GLU A 440 -4.09 4.05 -12.01
CA GLU A 440 -5.22 3.62 -12.84
C GLU A 440 -5.76 4.78 -13.69
N GLY A 441 -5.91 5.97 -13.09
CA GLY A 441 -6.36 7.17 -13.79
C GLY A 441 -5.43 7.65 -14.91
N GLN A 442 -4.11 7.44 -14.76
CA GLN A 442 -3.11 7.72 -15.81
C GLN A 442 -3.19 6.68 -16.93
N LEU A 443 -3.34 5.40 -16.60
CA LEU A 443 -3.49 4.33 -17.60
C LEU A 443 -4.77 4.49 -18.42
N LEU A 444 -5.89 4.83 -17.78
CA LEU A 444 -7.18 5.04 -18.45
C LEU A 444 -7.14 6.16 -19.50
N GLN A 445 -6.16 7.06 -19.47
CA GLN A 445 -5.99 8.05 -20.54
C GLN A 445 -5.59 7.44 -21.89
N CYS A 446 -5.13 6.18 -21.92
CA CYS A 446 -4.84 5.50 -23.17
C CYS A 446 -6.15 5.17 -23.92
N PRO A 447 -6.33 5.58 -25.18
CA PRO A 447 -7.54 5.28 -25.95
C PRO A 447 -7.75 3.78 -26.21
N ASN A 448 -6.72 2.96 -26.01
CA ASN A 448 -6.79 1.51 -26.18
C ASN A 448 -7.26 0.78 -24.91
N ILE A 449 -7.47 1.48 -23.80
CA ILE A 449 -7.90 0.90 -22.52
C ILE A 449 -9.34 1.34 -22.22
N SER A 450 -10.20 0.40 -21.86
CA SER A 450 -11.59 0.65 -21.42
C SER A 450 -11.83 0.35 -19.94
N GLY A 451 -10.90 -0.35 -19.28
CA GLY A 451 -10.89 -0.61 -17.85
C GLY A 451 -9.51 -0.98 -17.34
N VAL A 452 -9.20 -0.64 -16.09
CA VAL A 452 -7.93 -1.00 -15.45
C VAL A 452 -8.15 -1.30 -13.97
N VAL A 453 -7.38 -2.26 -13.46
CA VAL A 453 -7.23 -2.53 -12.02
C VAL A 453 -5.76 -2.72 -11.72
N VAL A 454 -5.17 -1.81 -10.94
CA VAL A 454 -3.85 -2.02 -10.35
C VAL A 454 -4.01 -2.90 -9.11
N LEU A 455 -3.19 -3.93 -9.04
CA LEU A 455 -3.25 -5.01 -8.06
C LEU A 455 -1.86 -5.26 -7.47
N GLY A 456 -1.78 -6.02 -6.39
CA GLY A 456 -0.52 -6.29 -5.68
C GLY A 456 -0.62 -6.39 -4.17
N HIS A 457 -1.82 -6.37 -3.60
CA HIS A 457 -1.99 -6.61 -2.17
C HIS A 457 -1.41 -7.99 -1.78
N GLY A 458 -0.51 -8.01 -0.78
CA GLY A 458 0.23 -9.20 -0.37
C GLY A 458 1.31 -9.66 -1.36
N ARG A 459 1.57 -8.90 -2.44
CA ARG A 459 2.57 -9.22 -3.47
C ARG A 459 3.76 -8.26 -3.39
N PHE A 460 4.93 -8.69 -3.87
CA PHE A 460 6.17 -7.91 -3.74
C PHE A 460 6.17 -6.65 -4.61
N GLU A 461 5.48 -6.69 -5.74
CA GLU A 461 5.36 -5.60 -6.70
C GLU A 461 3.91 -5.44 -7.18
N THR A 462 3.59 -4.26 -7.68
CA THR A 462 2.31 -3.98 -8.33
C THR A 462 2.22 -4.57 -9.73
N ALA A 463 1.03 -5.01 -10.12
CA ALA A 463 0.70 -5.42 -11.48
C ALA A 463 -0.58 -4.70 -11.96
N ALA A 464 -0.88 -4.78 -13.25
CA ALA A 464 -2.06 -4.19 -13.84
C ALA A 464 -2.86 -5.23 -14.63
N LEU A 465 -4.15 -5.37 -14.30
CA LEU A 465 -5.13 -6.03 -15.13
C LEU A 465 -5.79 -4.97 -16.03
N ILE A 466 -5.72 -5.13 -17.34
CA ILE A 466 -6.15 -4.15 -18.33
C ILE A 466 -7.23 -4.74 -19.23
N GLU A 467 -8.37 -4.07 -19.31
CA GLU A 467 -9.42 -4.33 -20.27
C GLU A 467 -9.24 -3.39 -21.47
N LEU A 468 -9.11 -3.96 -22.66
CA LEU A 468 -8.88 -3.20 -23.89
C LEU A 468 -10.18 -2.60 -24.42
N ALA A 469 -10.06 -1.49 -25.14
CA ALA A 469 -11.15 -0.96 -25.96
C ALA A 469 -11.48 -1.93 -27.12
N GLU A 470 -12.74 -2.01 -27.53
CA GLU A 470 -13.21 -2.98 -28.53
C GLU A 470 -12.38 -2.94 -29.84
N LYS A 471 -12.03 -1.74 -30.30
CA LYS A 471 -11.18 -1.54 -31.48
C LYS A 471 -9.78 -2.10 -31.27
N ALA A 472 -9.13 -1.75 -30.16
CA ALA A 472 -7.79 -2.22 -29.84
C ALA A 472 -7.73 -3.75 -29.66
N HIS A 473 -8.78 -4.34 -29.10
CA HIS A 473 -8.89 -5.79 -28.96
C HIS A 473 -9.00 -6.51 -30.32
N LYS A 474 -9.73 -5.94 -31.28
CA LYS A 474 -9.95 -6.55 -32.61
C LYS A 474 -8.78 -6.33 -33.57
N GLU A 475 -8.14 -5.17 -33.50
CA GLU A 475 -7.18 -4.72 -34.51
C GLU A 475 -5.72 -4.98 -34.14
N ASN A 476 -5.41 -5.14 -32.84
CA ASN A 476 -4.03 -5.28 -32.37
C ASN A 476 -3.78 -6.64 -31.73
N THR A 477 -2.59 -7.18 -31.94
CA THR A 477 -2.04 -8.30 -31.18
C THR A 477 -1.74 -7.90 -29.72
N PRO A 478 -1.60 -8.86 -28.78
CA PRO A 478 -1.20 -8.56 -27.39
C PRO A 478 0.09 -7.74 -27.27
N GLY A 479 1.08 -8.00 -28.13
CA GLY A 479 2.34 -7.24 -28.15
C GLY A 479 2.15 -5.79 -28.62
N GLU A 480 1.34 -5.57 -29.66
CA GLU A 480 1.00 -4.22 -30.14
C GLU A 480 0.19 -3.43 -29.10
N ASN A 481 -0.72 -4.11 -28.38
CA ASN A 481 -1.45 -3.50 -27.28
C ASN A 481 -0.52 -3.09 -26.13
N LEU A 482 0.44 -3.93 -25.75
CA LEU A 482 1.43 -3.60 -24.72
C LEU A 482 2.33 -2.42 -25.15
N ALA A 483 2.75 -2.39 -26.42
CA ALA A 483 3.51 -1.28 -26.98
C ALA A 483 2.70 0.03 -26.95
N ALA A 484 1.41 -0.02 -27.29
CA ALA A 484 0.54 1.15 -27.31
C ALA A 484 0.29 1.78 -25.92
N ILE A 485 0.30 0.97 -24.85
CA ILE A 485 0.06 1.44 -23.48
C ILE A 485 1.35 1.82 -22.74
N THR A 486 2.52 1.48 -23.29
CA THR A 486 3.82 1.64 -22.65
C THR A 486 4.09 3.07 -22.16
N ALA A 487 3.83 4.08 -22.99
CA ALA A 487 4.04 5.48 -22.61
C ALA A 487 3.12 5.91 -21.44
N PHE A 488 1.96 5.29 -21.28
CA PHE A 488 1.04 5.54 -20.17
C PHE A 488 1.47 4.83 -18.89
N ILE A 489 2.07 3.63 -18.99
CA ILE A 489 2.74 2.96 -17.87
C ILE A 489 3.88 3.84 -17.35
N GLU A 490 4.70 4.41 -18.24
CA GLU A 490 5.80 5.30 -17.86
C GLU A 490 5.31 6.57 -17.17
N LYS A 491 4.22 7.19 -17.65
CA LYS A 491 3.56 8.32 -16.98
C LYS A 491 3.02 7.96 -15.59
N ALA A 492 2.34 6.81 -15.47
CA ALA A 492 1.84 6.32 -14.19
C ALA A 492 3.00 6.09 -13.19
N ASN A 493 4.11 5.52 -13.66
CA ASN A 493 5.30 5.25 -12.85
C ASN A 493 6.07 6.51 -12.43
N ALA A 494 6.06 7.56 -13.25
CA ALA A 494 6.71 8.83 -12.93
C ALA A 494 6.05 9.53 -11.74
N ALA A 495 4.73 9.38 -11.58
CA ALA A 495 3.96 9.93 -10.47
C ALA A 495 3.86 8.97 -9.26
N ALA A 496 4.30 7.72 -9.40
CA ALA A 496 4.23 6.70 -8.36
C ALA A 496 5.54 6.59 -7.55
N PRO A 497 5.48 6.24 -6.25
CA PRO A 497 6.65 5.82 -5.49
C PRO A 497 7.41 4.68 -6.19
N SER A 498 8.72 4.59 -6.00
CA SER A 498 9.56 3.59 -6.68
C SER A 498 9.07 2.15 -6.47
N HIS A 499 8.59 1.82 -5.27
CA HIS A 499 8.04 0.51 -4.92
C HIS A 499 6.67 0.19 -5.54
N ALA A 500 5.99 1.19 -6.10
CA ALA A 500 4.66 1.08 -6.67
C ALA A 500 4.68 1.06 -8.21
N ARG A 501 5.86 1.04 -8.84
CA ARG A 501 5.96 1.13 -10.30
C ARG A 501 5.53 -0.17 -10.97
N LEU A 502 4.80 -0.05 -12.08
CA LEU A 502 4.38 -1.15 -12.94
C LEU A 502 5.45 -1.47 -13.96
N SER A 503 5.86 -2.74 -14.03
CA SER A 503 6.71 -3.24 -15.12
C SER A 503 5.85 -3.74 -16.29
N ARG A 504 6.41 -3.75 -17.50
CA ARG A 504 5.69 -4.20 -18.72
C ARG A 504 5.33 -5.69 -18.68
N ASP A 505 6.13 -6.49 -17.98
CA ASP A 505 5.91 -7.93 -17.76
C ASP A 505 4.92 -8.22 -16.60
N ARG A 506 4.37 -7.19 -15.96
CA ARG A 506 3.31 -7.28 -14.94
C ARG A 506 1.99 -6.68 -15.44
N VAL A 507 1.73 -6.86 -16.73
CA VAL A 507 0.46 -6.50 -17.37
C VAL A 507 -0.25 -7.75 -17.84
N LEU A 508 -1.52 -7.88 -17.45
CA LEU A 508 -2.43 -8.93 -17.89
C LEU A 508 -3.60 -8.29 -18.64
N PHE A 509 -3.92 -8.76 -19.84
CA PHE A 509 -5.12 -8.32 -20.57
C PHE A 509 -6.31 -9.23 -20.29
N THR A 510 -7.50 -8.63 -20.18
CA THR A 510 -8.76 -9.38 -20.13
C THR A 510 -9.13 -9.95 -21.51
N SER A 511 -10.07 -10.91 -21.54
CA SER A 511 -10.66 -11.40 -22.80
C SER A 511 -12.10 -10.89 -22.98
N PRO A 512 -12.65 -10.82 -24.20
CA PRO A 512 -14.03 -10.39 -24.43
C PRO A 512 -15.06 -11.30 -23.78
N GLU A 513 -14.76 -12.60 -23.65
CA GLU A 513 -15.63 -13.61 -23.05
C GLU A 513 -15.65 -13.51 -21.53
N LYS A 514 -14.61 -12.92 -20.95
CA LYS A 514 -14.46 -12.68 -19.51
C LYS A 514 -14.01 -11.24 -19.34
N PRO A 515 -14.93 -10.25 -19.38
CA PRO A 515 -14.62 -8.84 -19.09
C PRO A 515 -14.57 -8.57 -17.58
N MET A 516 -14.12 -7.38 -17.20
CA MET A 516 -14.14 -6.91 -15.81
C MET A 516 -15.56 -6.84 -15.27
N VAL A 517 -15.72 -7.22 -14.01
CA VAL A 517 -17.02 -7.14 -13.33
C VAL A 517 -17.34 -5.68 -13.04
N ARG A 518 -18.49 -5.18 -13.51
CA ARG A 518 -18.90 -3.78 -13.35
C ARG A 518 -20.21 -3.64 -12.58
N THR A 519 -20.36 -2.51 -11.87
CA THR A 519 -21.63 -2.14 -11.21
C THR A 519 -22.70 -1.76 -12.23
N GLY A 520 -23.93 -1.54 -11.76
CA GLY A 520 -25.01 -0.95 -12.57
C GLY A 520 -24.69 0.43 -13.16
N LYS A 521 -23.62 1.11 -12.73
CA LYS A 521 -23.13 2.38 -13.27
C LYS A 521 -22.02 2.23 -14.31
N GLY A 522 -21.54 1.01 -14.54
CA GLY A 522 -20.38 0.76 -15.41
C GLY A 522 -19.02 0.91 -14.74
N THR A 523 -18.94 1.17 -13.43
CA THR A 523 -17.66 1.21 -12.70
C THR A 523 -17.16 -0.19 -12.38
N VAL A 524 -15.84 -0.42 -12.45
CA VAL A 524 -15.23 -1.73 -12.16
C VAL A 524 -15.33 -2.06 -10.67
N ILE A 525 -15.76 -3.28 -10.35
CA ILE A 525 -15.83 -3.82 -8.99
C ILE A 525 -14.51 -4.57 -8.71
N ARG A 526 -13.50 -3.87 -8.19
CA ARG A 526 -12.13 -4.38 -7.96
C ARG A 526 -12.12 -5.79 -7.34
N LYS A 527 -12.73 -5.98 -6.18
CA LYS A 527 -12.69 -7.28 -5.45
C LYS A 527 -13.30 -8.43 -6.28
N ALA A 528 -14.43 -8.19 -6.95
CA ALA A 528 -15.10 -9.21 -7.77
C ALA A 528 -14.31 -9.51 -9.04
N THR A 529 -13.73 -8.49 -9.68
CA THR A 529 -12.82 -8.66 -10.81
C THR A 529 -11.59 -9.46 -10.38
N LEU A 530 -10.87 -9.07 -9.31
CA LEU A 530 -9.69 -9.80 -8.84
C LEU A 530 -10.01 -11.27 -8.49
N ALA A 531 -11.17 -11.52 -7.87
CA ALA A 531 -11.63 -12.89 -7.61
C ALA A 531 -11.90 -13.68 -8.91
N ALA A 532 -12.50 -13.04 -9.93
CA ALA A 532 -12.76 -13.67 -11.22
C ALA A 532 -11.46 -14.04 -11.95
N TYR A 533 -10.39 -13.26 -11.80
CA TYR A 533 -9.08 -13.48 -12.45
C TYR A 533 -8.02 -14.04 -11.51
N ALA A 534 -8.42 -14.62 -10.36
CA ALA A 534 -7.47 -15.04 -9.34
C ALA A 534 -6.40 -15.99 -9.91
N ALA A 535 -6.80 -16.97 -10.72
CA ALA A 535 -5.89 -17.91 -11.35
C ALA A 535 -4.90 -17.23 -12.32
N GLU A 536 -5.40 -16.36 -13.21
CA GLU A 536 -4.54 -15.66 -14.18
C GLU A 536 -3.60 -14.66 -13.51
N ILE A 537 -4.04 -14.05 -12.39
CA ILE A 537 -3.20 -13.16 -11.56
C ILE A 537 -2.10 -13.97 -10.87
N GLU A 538 -2.40 -15.15 -10.34
CA GLU A 538 -1.36 -16.05 -9.82
C GLU A 538 -0.36 -16.43 -10.91
N ASP A 539 -0.84 -16.80 -12.09
CA ASP A 539 0.02 -17.13 -13.23
C ASP A 539 0.89 -15.94 -13.67
N LEU A 540 0.36 -14.71 -13.63
CA LEU A 540 1.12 -13.49 -13.90
C LEU A 540 2.27 -13.32 -12.88
N TYR A 541 2.00 -13.46 -11.58
CA TYR A 541 3.03 -13.34 -10.54
C TYR A 541 4.00 -14.52 -10.50
N ALA A 542 3.56 -15.71 -10.94
CA ALA A 542 4.39 -16.89 -11.12
C ALA A 542 5.25 -16.82 -12.40
N GLY A 543 5.08 -15.78 -13.24
CA GLY A 543 5.84 -15.60 -14.48
C GLY A 543 5.39 -16.50 -15.63
N ARG A 544 4.20 -17.11 -15.56
CA ARG A 544 3.65 -18.06 -16.56
C ARG A 544 2.81 -17.39 -17.65
N SER A 545 2.39 -16.14 -17.45
CA SER A 545 1.40 -15.46 -18.29
C SER A 545 1.88 -14.11 -18.89
N SER A 546 3.15 -13.72 -18.72
CA SER A 546 3.58 -12.42 -19.25
C SER A 546 3.72 -12.45 -20.79
N ILE A 547 3.02 -11.53 -21.46
CA ILE A 547 3.04 -11.36 -22.93
C ILE A 547 4.45 -11.02 -23.45
N ALA A 548 5.36 -10.59 -22.57
CA ALA A 548 6.72 -10.21 -22.89
C ALA A 548 7.69 -11.40 -23.12
N LEU A 549 7.27 -12.64 -22.86
CA LEU A 549 8.18 -13.80 -22.83
C LEU A 549 8.59 -14.40 -24.18
N SER A 550 8.06 -13.93 -25.34
CA SER A 550 8.29 -14.63 -26.63
C SER A 550 9.26 -13.95 -27.62
N ALA A 551 10.02 -12.92 -27.25
CA ALA A 551 10.86 -12.18 -28.21
C ALA A 551 12.34 -12.04 -27.84
N ALA A 552 12.81 -12.65 -26.74
CA ALA A 552 14.24 -12.64 -26.42
C ALA A 552 14.96 -13.74 -27.22
N LEU A 553 16.02 -13.37 -27.95
CA LEU A 553 16.93 -14.29 -28.63
C LEU A 553 17.37 -15.41 -27.67
N PRO A 554 17.42 -16.68 -28.11
CA PRO A 554 17.95 -17.77 -27.29
C PRO A 554 19.39 -17.44 -26.87
N LEU A 555 19.67 -17.56 -25.57
CA LEU A 555 21.01 -17.39 -25.03
C LEU A 555 21.76 -18.72 -25.18
N HIS A 556 22.42 -18.94 -26.30
CA HIS A 556 23.40 -20.02 -26.41
C HIS A 556 24.68 -19.59 -25.68
N VAL A 557 25.02 -20.32 -24.61
CA VAL A 557 26.29 -20.18 -23.90
C VAL A 557 27.00 -21.53 -24.03
N ASP A 558 27.66 -21.75 -25.15
CA ASP A 558 28.49 -22.94 -25.35
C ASP A 558 29.99 -22.56 -25.33
N ASP A 559 30.88 -23.52 -25.04
CA ASP A 559 32.34 -23.29 -25.01
C ASP A 559 32.93 -22.82 -26.37
N THR A 560 32.12 -22.91 -27.43
CA THR A 560 32.48 -22.56 -28.81
C THR A 560 31.99 -21.17 -29.25
N ASP A 561 31.13 -20.50 -28.47
CA ASP A 561 30.59 -19.18 -28.81
C ASP A 561 31.57 -18.04 -28.49
N ASP A 562 31.57 -17.00 -29.33
CA ASP A 562 32.41 -15.81 -29.13
C ASP A 562 31.89 -14.94 -27.97
N ALA A 563 32.79 -14.23 -27.27
CA ALA A 563 32.40 -13.40 -26.12
C ALA A 563 31.39 -12.29 -26.49
N ALA A 564 31.41 -11.82 -27.73
CA ALA A 564 30.58 -10.72 -28.19
C ALA A 564 29.12 -11.16 -28.44
N SER A 565 28.88 -12.44 -28.76
CA SER A 565 27.54 -13.00 -28.94
C SER A 565 26.81 -13.10 -27.60
N THR A 566 27.48 -13.60 -26.55
CA THR A 566 26.94 -13.66 -25.18
C THR A 566 26.69 -12.26 -24.61
N GLU A 567 27.64 -11.33 -24.79
CA GLU A 567 27.46 -9.93 -24.38
C GLU A 567 26.24 -9.29 -25.08
N LYS A 568 26.11 -9.47 -26.40
CA LYS A 568 25.00 -8.90 -27.19
C LYS A 568 23.63 -9.49 -26.79
N ALA A 569 23.58 -10.79 -26.49
CA ALA A 569 22.36 -11.43 -26.04
C ALA A 569 21.95 -10.96 -24.63
N LEU A 570 22.91 -10.77 -23.72
CA LEU A 570 22.67 -10.15 -22.42
C LEU A 570 22.24 -8.68 -22.56
N GLN A 571 22.84 -7.89 -23.45
CA GLN A 571 22.38 -6.52 -23.74
C GLN A 571 20.93 -6.51 -24.22
N GLY A 572 20.57 -7.41 -25.14
CA GLY A 572 19.18 -7.57 -25.61
C GLY A 572 18.23 -7.96 -24.47
N LEU A 573 18.67 -8.84 -23.56
CA LEU A 573 17.91 -9.25 -22.40
C LEU A 573 17.66 -8.08 -21.43
N PHE A 574 18.71 -7.34 -21.06
CA PHE A 574 18.60 -6.19 -20.17
C PHE A 574 17.79 -5.05 -20.79
N ALA A 575 17.94 -4.79 -22.10
CA ALA A 575 17.12 -3.82 -22.81
C ALA A 575 15.63 -4.21 -22.80
N ASN A 576 15.30 -5.50 -22.89
CA ASN A 576 13.91 -5.97 -22.91
C ASN A 576 13.29 -6.06 -21.52
N VAL A 577 14.05 -6.53 -20.52
CA VAL A 577 13.53 -6.85 -19.18
C VAL A 577 13.68 -5.67 -18.22
N ALA A 578 14.80 -4.95 -18.28
CA ALA A 578 15.05 -3.79 -17.42
C ALA A 578 14.68 -2.46 -18.11
N ASN A 579 14.37 -2.45 -19.41
CA ASN A 579 14.10 -1.24 -20.22
C ASN A 579 15.25 -0.22 -20.18
N THR A 580 16.47 -0.71 -20.04
CA THR A 580 17.70 0.10 -19.96
C THR A 580 18.68 -0.39 -21.02
N GLN A 581 19.13 0.51 -21.88
CA GLN A 581 20.24 0.23 -22.80
C GLN A 581 21.54 0.32 -22.03
N LEU A 582 22.31 -0.76 -22.04
CA LEU A 582 23.60 -0.86 -21.34
C LEU A 582 24.71 -1.15 -22.34
N ASP A 583 25.79 -0.40 -22.26
CA ASP A 583 27.05 -0.78 -22.87
C ASP A 583 27.73 -1.92 -22.07
N ALA A 584 28.72 -2.57 -22.67
CA ALA A 584 29.34 -3.79 -22.11
C ALA A 584 29.91 -3.60 -20.69
N ASP A 585 30.37 -2.40 -20.36
CA ASP A 585 31.04 -2.06 -19.10
C ASP A 585 30.19 -1.23 -18.15
N ASP A 586 28.94 -0.91 -18.51
CA ASP A 586 28.04 -0.13 -17.64
C ASP A 586 27.69 -0.92 -16.38
N ASP A 587 27.77 -0.24 -15.22
CA ASP A 587 27.32 -0.81 -13.95
C ASP A 587 25.79 -0.82 -13.90
N PHE A 588 25.19 -2.00 -13.72
CA PHE A 588 23.73 -2.17 -13.72
C PHE A 588 23.05 -1.21 -12.73
N PHE A 589 23.56 -1.12 -11.51
CA PHE A 589 22.96 -0.32 -10.44
C PHE A 589 23.22 1.18 -10.65
N GLY A 590 24.40 1.54 -11.14
CA GLY A 590 24.72 2.90 -11.59
C GLY A 590 23.82 3.39 -12.72
N ALA A 591 23.39 2.48 -13.60
CA ALA A 591 22.43 2.73 -14.68
C ALA A 591 20.96 2.71 -14.21
N GLY A 592 20.70 2.63 -12.90
CA GLY A 592 19.37 2.69 -12.32
C GLY A 592 18.60 1.36 -12.32
N ILE A 593 19.29 0.22 -12.50
CA ILE A 593 18.68 -1.10 -12.38
C ILE A 593 18.53 -1.47 -10.91
N ASP A 594 17.31 -1.80 -10.48
CA ASP A 594 16.98 -2.18 -9.10
C ASP A 594 16.87 -3.70 -8.89
N SER A 595 16.64 -4.12 -7.64
CA SER A 595 16.56 -5.53 -7.25
C SER A 595 15.42 -6.31 -7.91
N LEU A 596 14.34 -5.62 -8.28
CA LEU A 596 13.19 -6.21 -8.96
C LEU A 596 13.53 -6.49 -10.42
N GLN A 597 14.20 -5.54 -11.07
CA GLN A 597 14.69 -5.71 -12.44
C GLN A 597 15.75 -6.83 -12.53
N VAL A 598 16.66 -6.93 -11.55
CA VAL A 598 17.61 -8.05 -11.48
C VAL A 598 16.90 -9.40 -11.30
N LEU A 599 15.87 -9.47 -10.46
CA LEU A 599 15.08 -10.70 -10.29
C LEU A 599 14.40 -11.14 -11.58
N ASN A 600 13.83 -10.19 -12.35
CA ASN A 600 13.21 -10.50 -13.63
C ASN A 600 14.24 -10.98 -14.66
N VAL A 601 15.44 -10.38 -14.70
CA VAL A 601 16.55 -10.84 -15.55
C VAL A 601 16.96 -12.26 -15.19
N VAL A 602 17.11 -12.59 -13.90
CA VAL A 602 17.47 -13.95 -13.44
C VAL A 602 16.39 -14.96 -13.80
N ARG A 603 15.11 -14.64 -13.60
CA ARG A 603 13.99 -15.52 -13.98
C ARG A 603 14.00 -15.81 -15.48
N GLN A 604 14.24 -14.79 -16.29
CA GLN A 604 14.30 -14.94 -17.74
C GLN A 604 15.50 -15.79 -18.19
N LEU A 605 16.69 -15.57 -17.59
CA LEU A 605 17.86 -16.41 -17.83
C LEU A 605 17.60 -17.88 -17.47
N LYS A 606 17.01 -18.14 -16.30
CA LYS A 606 16.64 -19.50 -15.87
C LYS A 606 15.66 -20.15 -16.85
N SER A 607 14.64 -19.40 -17.29
CA SER A 607 13.64 -19.91 -18.25
C SER A 607 14.26 -20.24 -19.60
N GLN A 608 15.21 -19.44 -20.08
CA GLN A 608 15.91 -19.69 -21.35
C GLN A 608 16.82 -20.91 -21.27
N LEU A 609 17.55 -21.07 -20.16
CA LEU A 609 18.42 -22.23 -19.92
C LEU A 609 17.63 -23.54 -19.70
N ALA A 610 16.39 -23.45 -19.21
CA ALA A 610 15.53 -24.63 -19.01
C ALA A 610 14.85 -25.13 -20.31
N ALA A 611 14.77 -24.30 -21.35
CA ALA A 611 14.07 -24.61 -22.60
C ALA A 611 14.96 -25.31 -23.65
N GLU A 612 16.29 -25.31 -23.46
CA GLU A 612 17.25 -25.88 -24.39
C GLU A 612 18.07 -27.01 -23.72
N GLN A 613 18.67 -27.91 -24.51
CA GLN A 613 19.69 -28.88 -24.05
C GLN A 613 21.01 -28.14 -23.72
N ALA A 614 20.93 -27.05 -22.96
CA ALA A 614 22.06 -26.19 -22.63
C ALA A 614 23.04 -26.92 -21.70
N THR A 615 24.33 -26.64 -21.89
CA THR A 615 25.44 -27.12 -21.06
C THR A 615 25.42 -26.56 -19.63
N LEU A 616 24.66 -25.49 -19.38
CA LEU A 616 24.48 -24.82 -18.08
C LEU A 616 23.15 -25.22 -17.41
N SER A 617 23.23 -25.70 -16.16
CA SER A 617 22.04 -25.92 -15.32
C SER A 617 21.35 -24.60 -14.95
N PRO A 618 20.01 -24.50 -15.04
CA PRO A 618 19.25 -23.33 -14.57
C PRO A 618 19.47 -22.98 -13.10
N ASN A 619 19.91 -23.95 -12.28
CA ASN A 619 20.16 -23.75 -10.85
C ASN A 619 21.44 -22.95 -10.57
N LEU A 620 22.34 -22.79 -11.57
CA LEU A 620 23.60 -22.07 -11.44
C LEU A 620 23.46 -20.55 -11.65
N VAL A 621 22.33 -20.08 -12.17
CA VAL A 621 22.04 -18.65 -12.34
C VAL A 621 21.23 -18.16 -11.14
N SER A 622 21.80 -17.30 -10.32
CA SER A 622 21.16 -16.75 -9.12
C SER A 622 21.11 -15.21 -9.15
N LEU A 623 20.33 -14.61 -8.24
CA LEU A 623 20.45 -13.17 -7.95
C LEU A 623 21.90 -12.82 -7.62
N SER A 624 22.52 -13.59 -6.72
CA SER A 624 23.90 -13.38 -6.29
C SER A 624 24.89 -13.39 -7.46
N LEU A 625 24.67 -14.18 -8.50
CA LEU A 625 25.51 -14.18 -9.71
C LEU A 625 25.44 -12.85 -10.46
N VAL A 626 24.24 -12.28 -10.65
CA VAL A 626 24.07 -10.99 -11.35
C VAL A 626 24.58 -9.84 -10.51
N TYR A 627 24.36 -9.87 -9.19
CA TYR A 627 24.91 -8.88 -8.28
C TYR A 627 26.45 -8.90 -8.26
N ALA A 628 27.06 -10.10 -8.18
CA ALA A 628 28.51 -10.26 -8.19
C ALA A 628 29.17 -9.82 -9.51
N ASN A 629 28.40 -9.78 -10.60
CA ASN A 629 28.87 -9.44 -11.94
C ASN A 629 28.06 -8.26 -12.52
N PRO A 630 28.24 -7.04 -11.97
CA PRO A 630 27.31 -5.92 -12.19
C PRO A 630 27.48 -5.21 -13.54
N SER A 631 28.04 -5.86 -14.56
CA SER A 631 28.08 -5.36 -15.94
C SER A 631 27.90 -6.49 -16.94
N ILE A 632 27.46 -6.16 -18.16
CA ILE A 632 27.21 -7.15 -19.23
C ILE A 632 28.44 -8.02 -19.46
N ARG A 633 29.62 -7.40 -19.58
CA ARG A 633 30.90 -8.11 -19.80
C ARG A 633 31.25 -9.05 -18.65
N LYS A 634 31.09 -8.61 -17.40
CA LYS A 634 31.38 -9.44 -16.22
C LYS A 634 30.42 -10.62 -16.15
N LEU A 635 29.13 -10.38 -16.39
CA LEU A 635 28.11 -11.42 -16.35
C LEU A 635 28.31 -12.45 -17.49
N ALA A 636 28.63 -11.97 -18.70
CA ALA A 636 28.98 -12.83 -19.83
C ALA A 636 30.19 -13.71 -19.53
N ALA A 637 31.26 -13.13 -18.96
CA ALA A 637 32.47 -13.85 -18.59
C ALA A 637 32.19 -14.90 -17.51
N ALA A 638 31.40 -14.56 -16.48
CA ALA A 638 31.02 -15.48 -15.41
C ALA A 638 30.19 -16.67 -15.93
N LEU A 639 29.18 -16.40 -16.76
CA LEU A 639 28.36 -17.46 -17.37
C LEU A 639 29.20 -18.40 -18.24
N ARG A 640 30.14 -17.87 -19.04
CA ARG A 640 31.04 -18.70 -19.85
C ARG A 640 32.04 -19.50 -19.01
N ALA A 641 32.55 -18.95 -17.92
CA ALA A 641 33.41 -19.69 -17.00
C ALA A 641 32.67 -20.86 -16.32
N ILE A 642 31.37 -20.68 -16.01
CA ILE A 642 30.50 -21.74 -15.49
C ILE A 642 30.21 -22.80 -16.58
N ALA A 643 30.02 -22.39 -17.83
CA ALA A 643 29.85 -23.31 -18.97
C ALA A 643 31.09 -24.23 -19.15
N ALA A 644 32.27 -23.62 -19.15
CA ALA A 644 33.55 -24.30 -19.35
C ALA A 644 33.96 -25.27 -18.23
N SER A 645 33.44 -25.06 -17.02
CA SER A 645 33.66 -25.95 -15.87
C SER A 645 32.67 -27.12 -15.83
N SER A 646 31.58 -27.06 -16.61
CA SER A 646 30.56 -28.11 -16.70
C SER A 646 30.91 -29.19 -17.73
N SER A 647 31.83 -28.90 -18.65
CA SER A 647 32.24 -29.75 -19.80
C SER A 647 33.51 -30.59 -19.56
N GLY A 648 34.22 -30.40 -18.44
CA GLY A 648 35.45 -31.12 -18.10
C GLY A 648 35.37 -31.86 -16.76
N GLY A 649 35.43 -33.20 -16.78
CA GLY A 649 35.48 -34.01 -15.56
C GLY A 649 36.81 -33.88 -14.82
N GLY A 650 36.74 -33.56 -13.52
CA GLY A 650 37.80 -33.76 -12.52
C GLY A 650 38.97 -32.77 -12.58
N ASP A 651 39.25 -32.14 -11.43
CA ASP A 651 40.51 -31.48 -11.03
C ASP A 651 40.71 -29.95 -11.18
N ASP A 652 39.71 -29.12 -11.59
CA ASP A 652 39.91 -27.65 -11.70
C ASP A 652 39.09 -26.76 -10.74
N ASP A 653 38.32 -27.35 -9.82
CA ASP A 653 37.44 -26.63 -8.85
C ASP A 653 38.23 -25.63 -7.96
N GLY A 654 39.52 -25.91 -7.73
CA GLY A 654 40.41 -25.03 -6.98
C GLY A 654 40.77 -23.73 -7.72
N ARG A 655 40.88 -23.71 -9.05
CA ARG A 655 41.38 -22.55 -9.80
C ARG A 655 40.32 -21.47 -10.07
N ALA A 656 39.06 -21.85 -10.25
CA ALA A 656 37.95 -20.90 -10.42
C ALA A 656 37.63 -20.16 -9.10
N GLY A 657 37.62 -20.87 -7.96
CA GLY A 657 37.48 -20.28 -6.63
C GLY A 657 38.63 -19.34 -6.26
N LEU A 658 39.87 -19.70 -6.60
CA LEU A 658 41.06 -18.86 -6.39
C LEU A 658 41.00 -17.54 -7.20
N ARG A 659 40.59 -17.57 -8.48
CA ARG A 659 40.45 -16.36 -9.30
C ARG A 659 39.38 -15.40 -8.77
N ASN A 660 38.24 -15.93 -8.30
CA ASN A 660 37.17 -15.14 -7.70
C ASN A 660 37.63 -14.51 -6.36
N ALA A 661 38.45 -15.20 -5.56
CA ALA A 661 39.01 -14.64 -4.32
C ALA A 661 39.99 -13.48 -4.58
N GLU A 662 40.84 -13.58 -5.61
CA GLU A 662 41.79 -12.52 -5.99
C GLU A 662 41.08 -11.25 -6.49
N GLU A 663 40.02 -11.39 -7.28
CA GLU A 663 39.21 -10.26 -7.76
C GLU A 663 38.47 -9.54 -6.63
N ARG A 664 37.88 -10.29 -5.69
CA ARG A 664 37.26 -9.73 -4.48
C ARG A 664 38.26 -8.97 -3.62
N ALA A 665 39.44 -9.55 -3.41
CA ALA A 665 40.55 -8.92 -2.70
C ALA A 665 40.97 -7.59 -3.36
N LYS A 666 41.07 -7.57 -4.70
CA LYS A 666 41.37 -6.36 -5.46
C LYS A 666 40.28 -5.30 -5.30
N ALA A 667 39.01 -5.67 -5.42
CA ALA A 667 37.88 -4.74 -5.28
C ALA A 667 37.80 -4.11 -3.88
N MET A 668 37.99 -4.91 -2.81
CA MET A 668 38.09 -4.39 -1.44
C MET A 668 39.24 -3.41 -1.28
N LYS A 669 40.41 -3.72 -1.84
CA LYS A 669 41.58 -2.86 -1.80
C LYS A 669 41.34 -1.54 -2.54
N GLU A 670 40.73 -1.57 -3.72
CA GLU A 670 40.39 -0.36 -4.49
C GLU A 670 39.42 0.54 -3.74
N LEU A 671 38.36 -0.03 -3.14
CA LEU A 671 37.39 0.72 -2.36
C LEU A 671 38.01 1.33 -1.10
N TYR A 672 38.85 0.57 -0.40
CA TYR A 672 39.64 1.05 0.73
C TYR A 672 40.53 2.24 0.32
N LEU A 673 41.34 2.08 -0.73
CA LEU A 673 42.26 3.12 -1.20
C LEU A 673 41.52 4.39 -1.61
N ARG A 674 40.36 4.25 -2.26
CA ARG A 674 39.51 5.39 -2.67
C ARG A 674 39.19 6.33 -1.52
N TYR A 675 38.89 5.81 -0.33
CA TYR A 675 38.50 6.63 0.82
C TYR A 675 39.62 6.86 1.84
N ALA A 676 40.73 6.12 1.74
CA ALA A 676 41.89 6.30 2.60
C ALA A 676 42.94 7.30 2.05
N HIS A 677 42.95 7.58 0.74
CA HIS A 677 44.04 8.30 0.07
C HIS A 677 44.32 9.73 0.59
N ASP A 678 43.30 10.42 1.10
CA ASP A 678 43.33 11.82 1.53
C ASP A 678 42.88 11.99 2.99
N LEU A 679 43.11 10.97 3.83
CA LEU A 679 42.82 11.06 5.26
C LEU A 679 43.56 12.26 5.89
N PRO A 680 42.89 13.07 6.74
CA PRO A 680 43.53 14.23 7.33
C PRO A 680 44.67 13.77 8.24
N HIS A 681 45.82 14.45 8.18
CA HIS A 681 46.96 14.12 9.03
C HIS A 681 46.83 14.69 10.44
N ARG A 682 47.17 13.87 11.44
CA ARG A 682 47.18 14.25 12.85
C ARG A 682 47.91 15.59 13.07
N ARG A 683 47.22 16.53 13.71
CA ARG A 683 47.83 17.79 14.18
C ARG A 683 48.41 17.62 15.60
N PRO A 684 49.54 18.25 15.93
CA PRO A 684 50.05 18.30 17.30
C PRO A 684 49.04 19.05 18.19
N THR A 685 48.46 18.37 19.17
CA THR A 685 47.57 18.98 20.15
C THR A 685 48.30 19.25 21.46
N SER A 686 48.07 20.45 22.03
CA SER A 686 48.50 20.77 23.40
C SER A 686 47.60 20.03 24.38
N THR A 687 48.12 18.98 25.01
CA THR A 687 47.42 18.21 26.05
C THR A 687 47.29 19.05 27.32
N THR A 688 46.15 19.74 27.48
CA THR A 688 45.77 20.30 28.78
C THR A 688 44.28 20.61 28.80
N THR A 689 43.45 19.64 29.19
CA THR A 689 42.09 19.91 29.67
C THR A 689 41.60 18.78 30.57
N ALA A 690 40.86 19.17 31.60
CA ALA A 690 40.26 18.31 32.61
C ALA A 690 39.12 17.43 32.03
N PRO A 691 38.76 16.32 32.68
CA PRO A 691 37.62 15.49 32.28
C PRO A 691 36.34 16.34 32.17
N GLN A 692 35.56 16.15 31.11
CA GLN A 692 34.23 16.76 31.03
C GLN A 692 33.20 15.87 31.74
N ASP A 693 32.44 16.46 32.66
CA ASP A 693 31.37 15.79 33.41
C ASP A 693 30.18 15.33 32.53
N SER A 694 30.09 15.82 31.28
CA SER A 694 28.97 15.56 30.38
C SER A 694 29.41 15.35 28.93
N VAL A 695 28.84 14.35 28.26
CA VAL A 695 29.22 13.91 26.90
C VAL A 695 28.06 14.10 25.93
N SER A 696 28.34 14.61 24.73
CA SER A 696 27.38 14.64 23.63
C SER A 696 27.75 13.60 22.57
N VAL A 697 26.76 12.78 22.18
CA VAL A 697 26.97 11.60 21.33
C VAL A 697 26.30 11.81 19.97
N VAL A 698 27.02 11.52 18.89
CA VAL A 698 26.43 11.36 17.56
C VAL A 698 26.05 9.90 17.37
N LEU A 699 24.79 9.62 17.05
CA LEU A 699 24.30 8.27 16.79
C LEU A 699 23.72 8.19 15.38
N THR A 700 24.24 7.29 14.55
CA THR A 700 23.60 6.97 13.27
C THR A 700 22.67 5.76 13.41
N GLY A 701 21.50 5.82 12.76
CA GLY A 701 20.60 4.67 12.69
C GLY A 701 19.78 4.44 13.97
N SER A 702 19.46 5.50 14.71
CA SER A 702 18.63 5.48 15.93
C SER A 702 17.25 4.85 15.76
N THR A 703 16.69 4.86 14.55
CA THR A 703 15.40 4.25 14.22
C THR A 703 15.50 2.75 13.84
N GLY A 704 16.72 2.18 13.83
CA GLY A 704 16.94 0.76 13.56
C GLY A 704 16.55 -0.15 14.74
N SER A 705 16.70 -1.47 14.59
CA SER A 705 16.45 -2.42 15.69
C SER A 705 17.36 -2.12 16.89
N LEU A 706 18.67 -2.40 16.77
CA LEU A 706 19.67 -2.09 17.81
C LEU A 706 19.73 -0.60 18.15
N GLY A 707 19.65 0.29 17.16
CA GLY A 707 19.82 1.73 17.35
C GLY A 707 18.81 2.38 18.31
N SER A 708 17.56 1.89 18.37
CA SER A 708 16.59 2.46 19.32
C SER A 708 16.89 2.05 20.76
N TYR A 709 17.39 0.82 20.97
CA TYR A 709 17.83 0.36 22.29
C TYR A 709 19.11 1.08 22.71
N ILE A 710 20.07 1.31 21.80
CA ILE A 710 21.26 2.15 22.08
C ILE A 710 20.83 3.56 22.52
N LEU A 711 19.90 4.19 21.80
CA LEU A 711 19.41 5.52 22.18
C LEU A 711 18.79 5.52 23.57
N ALA A 712 17.97 4.52 23.90
CA ALA A 712 17.37 4.39 25.23
C ALA A 712 18.44 4.17 26.32
N ALA A 713 19.45 3.32 26.07
CA ALA A 713 20.55 3.08 26.98
C ALA A 713 21.40 4.35 27.22
N LEU A 714 21.70 5.11 26.16
CA LEU A 714 22.40 6.40 26.26
C LEU A 714 21.62 7.41 27.11
N LEU A 715 20.30 7.53 26.91
CA LEU A 715 19.47 8.48 27.65
C LEU A 715 19.34 8.13 29.14
N ARG A 716 19.43 6.85 29.47
CA ARG A 716 19.45 6.31 30.83
C ARG A 716 20.81 6.42 31.52
N SER A 717 21.90 6.50 30.76
CA SER A 717 23.25 6.51 31.31
C SER A 717 23.54 7.76 32.17
N THR A 718 23.98 7.53 33.40
CA THR A 718 24.33 8.58 34.37
C THR A 718 25.84 8.77 34.54
N SER A 719 26.67 7.85 34.03
CA SER A 719 28.12 7.90 34.14
C SER A 719 28.76 7.25 32.89
N PRO A 720 29.33 8.03 31.96
CA PRO A 720 29.29 9.49 31.92
C PRO A 720 27.86 10.00 31.69
N ARG A 721 27.54 11.18 32.21
CA ARG A 721 26.23 11.81 31.96
C ARG A 721 26.13 12.20 30.48
N ILE A 722 25.19 11.59 29.75
CA ILE A 722 24.93 11.96 28.36
C ILE A 722 24.07 13.24 28.32
N ALA A 723 24.72 14.36 27.97
CA ALA A 723 24.07 15.66 27.86
C ALA A 723 23.05 15.69 26.73
N HIS A 724 23.48 15.27 25.54
CA HIS A 724 22.67 15.33 24.34
C HIS A 724 23.05 14.22 23.34
N VAL A 725 22.06 13.73 22.58
CA VAL A 725 22.28 12.77 21.50
C VAL A 725 21.83 13.38 20.16
N TYR A 726 22.77 13.53 19.23
CA TYR A 726 22.49 13.95 17.85
C TYR A 726 22.26 12.71 16.98
N CYS A 727 21.02 12.49 16.60
CA CYS A 727 20.61 11.38 15.74
C CYS A 727 20.68 11.79 14.26
N LEU A 728 21.57 11.16 13.50
CA LEU A 728 21.69 11.36 12.06
C LEU A 728 20.89 10.27 11.33
N ASN A 729 19.80 10.69 10.68
CA ASN A 729 18.86 9.80 9.99
C ASN A 729 18.59 10.27 8.55
N ARG A 730 18.19 9.37 7.65
CA ARG A 730 17.91 9.71 6.24
C ARG A 730 16.61 10.50 6.02
N GLY A 731 15.67 10.40 6.97
CA GLY A 731 14.36 11.05 6.87
C GLY A 731 14.36 12.48 7.39
N ASP A 732 13.30 13.22 7.07
CA ASP A 732 13.03 14.54 7.62
C ASP A 732 13.09 14.51 9.18
N PRO A 733 13.64 15.54 9.84
CA PRO A 733 13.78 15.57 11.30
C PRO A 733 12.47 15.40 12.08
N ALA A 734 11.38 16.05 11.64
CA ALA A 734 10.10 15.99 12.35
C ALA A 734 9.45 14.60 12.19
N ALA A 735 9.49 14.05 10.99
CA ALA A 735 9.06 12.68 10.73
C ALA A 735 9.90 11.65 11.52
N THR A 736 11.22 11.85 11.58
CA THR A 736 12.12 10.99 12.35
C THR A 736 11.82 11.05 13.84
N ALA A 737 11.56 12.23 14.40
CA ALA A 737 11.20 12.40 15.82
C ALA A 737 9.88 11.66 16.15
N SER A 738 8.88 11.81 15.29
CA SER A 738 7.60 11.10 15.44
C SER A 738 7.79 9.58 15.38
N LYS A 739 8.52 9.09 14.36
CA LYS A 739 8.85 7.67 14.20
C LYS A 739 9.63 7.12 15.40
N GLN A 740 10.61 7.86 15.92
CA GLN A 740 11.40 7.45 17.07
C GLN A 740 10.52 7.30 18.31
N ARG A 741 9.61 8.24 18.56
CA ARG A 741 8.64 8.18 19.66
C ARG A 741 7.72 6.98 19.54
N GLN A 742 7.19 6.70 18.36
CA GLN A 742 6.37 5.52 18.10
C GLN A 742 7.15 4.21 18.37
N LEU A 743 8.39 4.12 17.88
CA LEU A 743 9.26 2.96 18.10
C LEU A 743 9.60 2.76 19.58
N PHE A 744 9.79 3.85 20.33
CA PHE A 744 10.01 3.75 21.77
C PHE A 744 8.77 3.18 22.46
N THR A 745 7.58 3.73 22.19
CA THR A 745 6.32 3.23 22.75
C THR A 745 6.05 1.77 22.39
N SER A 746 6.20 1.39 21.12
CA SER A 746 5.89 0.02 20.68
C SER A 746 6.87 -1.04 21.19
N ARG A 747 8.07 -0.64 21.60
CA ARG A 747 9.10 -1.52 22.18
C ARG A 747 9.17 -1.46 23.70
N GLY A 748 8.25 -0.75 24.36
CA GLY A 748 8.26 -0.59 25.82
C GLY A 748 9.42 0.29 26.35
N LEU A 749 10.01 1.12 25.51
CA LEU A 749 11.09 2.05 25.87
C LEU A 749 10.52 3.40 26.35
N PRO A 750 11.25 4.16 27.21
CA PRO A 750 10.75 5.39 27.81
C PRO A 750 10.66 6.54 26.80
N ALA A 751 9.51 6.66 26.13
CA ALA A 751 9.26 7.69 25.11
C ALA A 751 9.25 9.12 25.67
N ASP A 752 9.02 9.27 26.98
CA ASP A 752 9.12 10.53 27.73
C ASP A 752 10.56 11.04 27.83
N ALA A 753 11.57 10.16 27.74
CA ALA A 753 12.98 10.55 27.71
C ALA A 753 13.42 11.23 26.39
N LEU A 754 12.60 11.15 25.34
CA LEU A 754 12.86 11.78 24.03
C LEU A 754 12.46 13.27 24.03
N THR A 755 13.10 14.05 24.89
CA THR A 755 12.86 15.50 24.98
C THR A 755 13.79 16.27 24.03
N PRO A 756 13.35 17.41 23.45
CA PRO A 756 14.16 18.19 22.51
C PRO A 756 15.49 18.70 23.09
N ASP A 757 15.59 18.87 24.41
CA ASP A 757 16.83 19.25 25.10
C ASP A 757 17.82 18.09 25.24
N ARG A 758 17.36 16.83 25.11
CA ARG A 758 18.20 15.63 25.21
C ARG A 758 18.50 14.99 23.87
N VAL A 759 17.65 15.15 22.86
CA VAL A 759 17.78 14.51 21.55
C VAL A 759 17.43 15.46 20.41
N SER A 760 18.32 15.55 19.41
CA SER A 760 18.08 16.25 18.15
C SER A 760 18.15 15.26 16.99
N TYR A 761 17.31 15.47 15.97
CA TYR A 761 17.31 14.67 14.74
C TYR A 761 17.81 15.54 13.59
N LEU A 762 18.77 15.03 12.82
CA LEU A 762 19.36 15.70 11.68
C LEU A 762 19.21 14.81 10.44
N GLN A 763 18.69 15.37 9.36
CA GLN A 763 18.60 14.67 8.08
C GLN A 763 20.00 14.55 7.46
N THR A 764 20.39 13.34 7.07
CA THR A 764 21.69 13.05 6.47
C THR A 764 21.58 12.28 5.16
N SER A 765 22.52 12.55 4.26
CA SER A 765 22.88 11.66 3.16
C SER A 765 24.27 11.06 3.47
N PRO A 766 24.36 9.81 3.97
CA PRO A 766 25.60 9.26 4.52
C PRO A 766 26.79 9.27 3.56
N GLY A 767 26.56 9.08 2.26
CA GLY A 767 27.60 9.07 1.22
C GLY A 767 27.89 10.43 0.59
N ALA A 768 27.23 11.51 1.03
CA ALA A 768 27.51 12.87 0.57
C ALA A 768 28.59 13.52 1.46
N PRO A 769 29.41 14.44 0.92
CA PRO A 769 30.36 15.21 1.73
C PRO A 769 29.66 15.87 2.93
N ARG A 770 30.33 15.90 4.09
CA ARG A 770 29.79 16.46 5.34
C ARG A 770 28.41 15.91 5.70
N HIS A 771 28.19 14.63 5.40
CA HIS A 771 26.93 13.92 5.65
C HIS A 771 25.70 14.50 4.93
N GLY A 772 25.90 15.36 3.93
CA GLY A 772 24.82 16.12 3.26
C GLY A 772 24.19 17.20 4.13
N LEU A 773 24.83 17.60 5.24
CA LEU A 773 24.36 18.66 6.12
C LEU A 773 24.72 20.04 5.56
N ALA A 774 23.90 21.03 5.88
CA ALA A 774 24.23 22.44 5.65
C ALA A 774 25.45 22.86 6.49
N ASP A 775 26.19 23.87 6.02
CA ASP A 775 27.46 24.30 6.62
C ASP A 775 27.32 24.67 8.11
N ASP A 776 26.23 25.34 8.47
CA ASP A 776 25.90 25.74 9.83
C ASP A 776 25.56 24.55 10.73
N ALA A 777 24.76 23.61 10.24
CA ALA A 777 24.42 22.37 10.95
C ALA A 777 25.66 21.49 11.18
N TYR A 778 26.53 21.36 10.18
CA TYR A 778 27.79 20.62 10.31
C TYR A 778 28.73 21.32 11.31
N ALA A 779 28.88 22.64 11.23
CA ALA A 779 29.71 23.41 12.18
C ALA A 779 29.19 23.28 13.62
N ALA A 780 27.87 23.28 13.82
CA ALA A 780 27.26 23.03 15.12
C ALA A 780 27.57 21.61 15.63
N LEU A 781 27.50 20.60 14.76
CA LEU A 781 27.84 19.22 15.10
C LEU A 781 29.31 19.09 15.52
N VAL A 782 30.23 19.70 14.76
CA VAL A 782 31.67 19.75 15.07
C VAL A 782 31.95 20.38 16.43
N ALA A 783 31.21 21.42 16.81
CA ALA A 783 31.42 22.10 18.09
C ALA A 783 31.03 21.26 19.32
N HIS A 784 30.01 20.40 19.19
CA HIS A 784 29.42 19.70 20.34
C HIS A 784 29.78 18.21 20.43
N THR A 785 30.15 17.57 19.31
CA THR A 785 30.40 16.13 19.27
C THR A 785 31.57 15.74 20.17
N SER A 786 31.33 14.78 21.07
CA SER A 786 32.35 14.24 22.00
C SER A 786 32.61 12.75 21.77
N TYR A 787 31.65 12.04 21.20
CA TYR A 787 31.74 10.62 20.86
C TYR A 787 30.83 10.31 19.67
N ILE A 788 31.24 9.40 18.79
CA ILE A 788 30.44 8.97 17.63
C ILE A 788 30.16 7.47 17.73
N ILE A 789 28.89 7.08 17.64
CA ILE A 789 28.44 5.70 17.45
C ILE A 789 27.88 5.58 16.02
N HIS A 790 28.67 4.96 15.14
CA HIS A 790 28.27 4.68 13.77
C HIS A 790 27.65 3.29 13.67
N ASN A 791 26.31 3.23 13.83
CA ASN A 791 25.53 1.99 13.80
C ASN A 791 24.73 1.80 12.49
N ALA A 792 24.40 2.88 11.78
CA ALA A 792 23.67 2.79 10.51
C ALA A 792 24.44 2.03 9.42
N TRP A 793 23.81 1.02 8.83
CA TRP A 793 24.28 0.31 7.63
C TRP A 793 23.10 -0.38 6.94
N ALA A 794 23.15 -0.58 5.62
CA ALA A 794 22.18 -1.43 4.93
C ALA A 794 22.52 -2.91 5.18
N VAL A 795 21.61 -3.67 5.78
CA VAL A 795 21.80 -5.11 5.99
C VAL A 795 21.17 -5.83 4.80
N ASP A 796 21.96 -6.01 3.74
CA ASP A 796 21.56 -6.71 2.53
C ASP A 796 22.70 -7.61 2.05
N PHE A 797 22.54 -8.91 2.23
CA PHE A 797 23.53 -9.93 1.87
C PHE A 797 23.60 -10.20 0.36
N ASN A 798 22.70 -9.60 -0.43
CA ASN A 798 22.66 -9.77 -1.88
C ASN A 798 23.38 -8.64 -2.62
N MET A 799 23.60 -7.50 -1.96
CA MET A 799 24.30 -6.36 -2.57
C MET A 799 25.78 -6.68 -2.78
N ALA A 800 26.29 -6.46 -3.99
CA ALA A 800 27.72 -6.54 -4.23
C ALA A 800 28.50 -5.42 -3.53
N LEU A 801 29.79 -5.66 -3.30
CA LEU A 801 30.69 -4.73 -2.61
C LEU A 801 30.65 -3.29 -3.17
N GLY A 802 30.58 -3.15 -4.50
CA GLY A 802 30.53 -1.85 -5.17
C GLY A 802 29.33 -0.99 -4.73
N SER A 803 28.16 -1.62 -4.52
CA SER A 803 26.93 -0.95 -4.09
C SER A 803 27.01 -0.45 -2.64
N PHE A 804 27.98 -0.94 -1.84
CA PHE A 804 28.26 -0.44 -0.51
C PHE A 804 29.21 0.77 -0.48
N ALA A 805 29.71 1.26 -1.62
CA ALA A 805 30.60 2.41 -1.66
C ALA A 805 30.07 3.66 -0.91
N PRO A 806 28.78 4.03 -0.99
CA PRO A 806 28.25 5.14 -0.19
C PRO A 806 28.28 4.90 1.33
N HIS A 807 28.20 3.64 1.78
CA HIS A 807 28.28 3.27 3.20
C HIS A 807 29.71 3.34 3.71
N VAL A 808 30.67 2.86 2.91
CA VAL A 808 32.11 3.01 3.20
C VAL A 808 32.50 4.50 3.21
N HIS A 809 31.96 5.30 2.29
CA HIS A 809 32.12 6.75 2.33
C HIS A 809 31.51 7.36 3.60
N GLY A 810 30.39 6.80 4.09
CA GLY A 810 29.82 7.16 5.38
C GLY A 810 30.79 6.97 6.55
N VAL A 811 31.57 5.89 6.56
CA VAL A 811 32.65 5.67 7.53
C VAL A 811 33.69 6.78 7.43
N ARG A 812 34.12 7.13 6.21
CA ARG A 812 35.05 8.24 5.98
C ARG A 812 34.51 9.56 6.52
N ASN A 813 33.25 9.89 6.25
CA ASN A 813 32.64 11.11 6.76
C ASN A 813 32.62 11.13 8.31
N MET A 814 32.44 9.99 8.98
CA MET A 814 32.53 9.92 10.46
C MET A 814 33.96 10.20 10.95
N VAL A 815 34.98 9.74 10.21
CA VAL A 815 36.39 10.07 10.49
C VAL A 815 36.62 11.58 10.37
N ASP A 816 36.11 12.20 9.31
CA ASP A 816 36.27 13.65 9.10
C ASP A 816 35.57 14.46 10.21
N LEU A 817 34.34 14.08 10.59
CA LEU A 817 33.62 14.71 11.70
C LEU A 817 34.36 14.54 13.03
N ALA A 818 34.88 13.35 13.33
CA ALA A 818 35.66 13.09 14.53
C ALA A 818 36.95 13.92 14.57
N TYR A 819 37.65 14.00 13.44
CA TYR A 819 38.88 14.78 13.30
C TYR A 819 38.64 16.28 13.47
N ASP A 820 37.61 16.83 12.82
CA ASP A 820 37.23 18.24 12.92
C ASP A 820 36.80 18.59 14.35
N SER A 821 35.95 17.75 14.96
CA SER A 821 35.48 17.93 16.34
C SER A 821 36.64 17.87 17.33
N GLY A 822 37.54 16.90 17.17
CA GLY A 822 38.72 16.76 18.02
C GLY A 822 39.67 17.95 17.88
N SER A 823 39.87 18.44 16.65
CA SER A 823 40.65 19.64 16.38
C SER A 823 40.04 20.89 17.04
N LYS A 824 38.71 21.02 17.00
CA LYS A 824 37.98 22.15 17.60
C LYS A 824 38.01 22.12 19.12
N ARG A 825 37.91 20.93 19.72
CA ARG A 825 37.83 20.72 21.17
C ARG A 825 39.20 20.61 21.86
N GLY A 826 40.26 20.30 21.10
CA GLY A 826 41.59 20.02 21.63
C GLY A 826 41.73 18.63 22.26
N THR A 827 40.67 17.82 22.25
CA THR A 827 40.64 16.45 22.77
C THR A 827 40.16 15.47 21.69
N PRO A 828 40.76 14.28 21.54
CA PRO A 828 40.32 13.30 20.55
C PRO A 828 38.84 12.90 20.73
N VAL A 829 38.12 12.73 19.60
CA VAL A 829 36.73 12.27 19.57
C VAL A 829 36.70 10.82 19.06
N PRO A 830 36.26 9.83 19.86
CA PRO A 830 36.28 8.43 19.46
C PRO A 830 35.15 8.10 18.48
N VAL A 831 35.42 7.14 17.60
CA VAL A 831 34.43 6.50 16.73
C VAL A 831 34.25 5.04 17.12
N LEU A 832 33.07 4.68 17.61
CA LEU A 832 32.64 3.30 17.76
C LEU A 832 31.86 2.89 16.51
N PHE A 833 32.32 1.84 15.84
CA PHE A 833 31.71 1.33 14.63
C PHE A 833 31.08 -0.05 14.88
N THR A 834 29.79 -0.16 14.61
CA THR A 834 29.09 -1.46 14.63
C THR A 834 29.43 -2.22 13.35
N SER A 835 30.34 -3.20 13.46
CA SER A 835 30.69 -4.16 12.42
C SER A 835 29.92 -5.49 12.62
N THR A 836 30.25 -6.52 11.85
CA THR A 836 29.60 -7.84 11.83
C THR A 836 30.63 -8.96 12.00
N ILE A 837 30.24 -10.09 12.57
CA ILE A 837 31.07 -11.31 12.56
C ILE A 837 31.32 -11.87 11.15
N ASP A 838 30.53 -11.45 10.15
CA ASP A 838 30.75 -11.85 8.75
C ASP A 838 32.07 -11.33 8.19
N THR A 839 32.70 -10.33 8.82
CA THR A 839 34.08 -9.94 8.48
C THR A 839 35.10 -11.02 8.83
N THR A 840 34.68 -12.07 9.53
CA THR A 840 35.50 -13.15 10.09
C THR A 840 35.05 -14.55 9.68
N ARG A 841 34.03 -14.68 8.81
CA ARG A 841 33.32 -15.94 8.53
C ARG A 841 34.23 -17.06 8.03
N ASN A 842 35.22 -16.73 7.19
CA ASN A 842 36.15 -17.69 6.59
C ASN A 842 37.48 -17.78 7.35
N TRP A 843 37.48 -17.47 8.66
CA TRP A 843 38.67 -17.61 9.48
C TRP A 843 39.17 -19.07 9.47
N PRO A 844 40.46 -19.32 9.16
CA PRO A 844 40.96 -20.67 9.00
C PRO A 844 40.96 -21.42 10.34
N GLY A 845 40.39 -22.63 10.34
CA GLY A 845 40.13 -23.40 11.56
C GLY A 845 41.38 -23.89 12.32
N ASP A 846 42.54 -23.93 11.67
CA ASP A 846 43.84 -24.20 12.29
C ASP A 846 44.42 -22.98 13.04
N GLY A 847 43.89 -21.78 12.79
CA GLY A 847 44.23 -20.52 13.45
C GLY A 847 43.59 -20.34 14.83
N GLY A 848 42.80 -21.30 15.32
CA GLY A 848 42.09 -21.21 16.60
C GLY A 848 40.90 -20.25 16.56
N ALA A 849 40.44 -19.79 17.74
CA ALA A 849 39.32 -18.85 17.83
C ALA A 849 39.69 -17.46 17.30
N VAL A 850 38.76 -16.80 16.60
CA VAL A 850 38.93 -15.48 15.99
C VAL A 850 39.38 -14.47 17.06
N PRO A 851 40.53 -13.80 16.90
CA PRO A 851 41.06 -12.89 17.91
C PRO A 851 40.36 -11.54 17.90
N GLU A 852 40.31 -10.88 19.06
CA GLU A 852 39.86 -9.50 19.24
C GLU A 852 40.95 -8.51 18.76
N ALA A 853 41.28 -8.59 17.47
CA ALA A 853 42.33 -7.83 16.83
C ALA A 853 42.00 -7.48 15.37
N ALA A 854 42.82 -6.60 14.80
CA ALA A 854 42.78 -6.29 13.38
C ALA A 854 43.06 -7.57 12.57
N ILE A 855 42.22 -7.82 11.58
CA ILE A 855 42.43 -8.87 10.59
C ILE A 855 42.84 -8.18 9.29
N HIS A 856 43.96 -8.60 8.72
CA HIS A 856 44.53 -8.05 7.48
C HIS A 856 44.37 -9.00 6.30
N ASP A 857 44.00 -10.26 6.55
CA ASP A 857 43.71 -11.23 5.52
C ASP A 857 42.36 -10.93 4.86
N VAL A 858 42.42 -10.56 3.58
CA VAL A 858 41.29 -10.20 2.75
C VAL A 858 40.44 -11.40 2.32
N ALA A 859 40.90 -12.64 2.54
CA ALA A 859 40.12 -13.84 2.25
C ALA A 859 39.12 -14.19 3.35
N VAL A 860 39.31 -13.65 4.56
CA VAL A 860 38.56 -13.98 5.78
C VAL A 860 37.09 -13.49 5.78
N PRO A 861 36.73 -12.31 5.23
CA PRO A 861 35.33 -11.90 5.15
C PRO A 861 34.47 -12.85 4.31
N SER A 862 33.19 -12.99 4.65
CA SER A 862 32.24 -13.78 3.87
C SER A 862 32.10 -13.24 2.44
N ALA A 863 31.97 -14.13 1.47
CA ALA A 863 31.71 -13.76 0.09
C ALA A 863 30.26 -13.28 -0.04
N GLY A 864 30.03 -12.09 -0.61
CA GLY A 864 28.68 -11.53 -0.77
C GLY A 864 28.55 -10.02 -0.52
N GLY A 865 29.64 -9.24 -0.55
CA GLY A 865 29.60 -7.78 -0.48
C GLY A 865 29.32 -7.18 0.91
N TYR A 866 28.40 -7.72 1.70
CA TYR A 866 28.07 -7.18 3.02
C TYR A 866 29.26 -7.29 4.01
N GLY A 867 29.76 -8.51 4.26
CA GLY A 867 30.92 -8.74 5.13
C GLY A 867 32.17 -8.04 4.61
N GLU A 868 32.41 -8.09 3.30
CA GLU A 868 33.50 -7.40 2.61
C GLU A 868 33.44 -5.87 2.81
N SER A 869 32.27 -5.26 2.70
CA SER A 869 32.11 -3.81 2.88
C SER A 869 32.36 -3.35 4.30
N LYS A 870 31.90 -4.13 5.29
CA LYS A 870 32.15 -3.87 6.72
C LYS A 870 33.63 -4.02 7.03
N TYR A 871 34.28 -5.05 6.48
CA TYR A 871 35.72 -5.25 6.58
C TYR A 871 36.50 -4.05 6.02
N VAL A 872 36.15 -3.55 4.82
CA VAL A 872 36.75 -2.32 4.26
C VAL A 872 36.59 -1.13 5.23
N GLY A 873 35.42 -1.00 5.88
CA GLY A 873 35.20 -0.03 6.95
C GLY A 873 36.14 -0.19 8.15
N GLU A 874 36.35 -1.44 8.63
CA GLU A 874 37.32 -1.74 9.69
C GLU A 874 38.74 -1.31 9.29
N ARG A 875 39.17 -1.65 8.07
CA ARG A 875 40.50 -1.27 7.53
C ARG A 875 40.69 0.24 7.45
N LEU A 876 39.65 0.96 7.02
CA LEU A 876 39.66 2.41 6.90
C LEU A 876 39.79 3.08 8.27
N LEU A 877 39.04 2.61 9.27
CA LEU A 877 39.10 3.14 10.63
C LEU A 877 40.44 2.85 11.31
N GLU A 878 41.00 1.64 11.17
CA GLU A 878 42.35 1.33 11.67
C GLU A 878 43.39 2.29 11.09
N THR A 879 43.27 2.62 9.80
CA THR A 879 44.18 3.54 9.12
C THR A 879 43.97 4.98 9.59
N ALA A 880 42.72 5.41 9.73
CA ALA A 880 42.38 6.73 10.28
C ALA A 880 42.92 6.94 11.70
N ALA A 881 42.93 5.91 12.54
CA ALA A 881 43.51 6.01 13.87
C ALA A 881 45.02 6.27 13.85
N ARG A 882 45.74 5.71 12.88
CA ARG A 882 47.18 5.93 12.71
C ARG A 882 47.50 7.25 12.02
N VAL A 883 46.79 7.58 10.94
CA VAL A 883 47.07 8.75 10.09
C VAL A 883 46.48 10.03 10.68
N SER A 884 45.23 9.98 11.10
CA SER A 884 44.45 11.13 11.57
C SER A 884 44.47 11.28 13.10
N GLY A 885 44.86 10.24 13.83
CA GLY A 885 44.85 10.24 15.30
C GLY A 885 43.43 10.17 15.90
N VAL A 886 42.45 9.71 15.13
CA VAL A 886 41.06 9.50 15.57
C VAL A 886 40.97 8.17 16.33
N PRO A 887 40.61 8.14 17.63
CA PRO A 887 40.45 6.89 18.36
C PRO A 887 39.31 6.04 17.79
N VAL A 888 39.52 4.74 17.67
CA VAL A 888 38.56 3.82 17.05
C VAL A 888 38.27 2.62 17.94
N ALA A 889 37.00 2.24 18.00
CA ALA A 889 36.56 0.93 18.47
C ALA A 889 35.68 0.26 17.41
N VAL A 890 36.02 -0.97 17.03
CA VAL A 890 35.28 -1.78 16.06
C VAL A 890 34.57 -2.90 16.81
N CYS A 891 33.25 -2.93 16.76
CA CYS A 891 32.44 -3.92 17.44
C CYS A 891 31.87 -4.92 16.43
N ARG A 892 32.49 -6.10 16.27
CA ARG A 892 31.96 -7.16 15.41
C ARG A 892 30.80 -7.84 16.13
N THR A 893 29.59 -7.59 15.64
CA THR A 893 28.36 -8.02 16.30
C THR A 893 27.91 -9.36 15.75
N GLY A 894 27.62 -10.32 16.63
CA GLY A 894 27.06 -11.62 16.25
C GLY A 894 25.54 -11.60 16.15
N GLN A 895 24.90 -12.74 16.40
CA GLN A 895 23.44 -12.83 16.34
C GLN A 895 22.79 -11.98 17.44
N ILE A 896 22.00 -10.99 17.02
CA ILE A 896 21.18 -10.16 17.90
C ILE A 896 19.85 -10.89 18.13
N ALA A 897 19.55 -11.23 19.38
CA ALA A 897 18.31 -11.87 19.78
C ALA A 897 17.24 -10.85 20.24
N GLY A 898 16.03 -11.34 20.43
CA GLY A 898 14.93 -10.57 21.00
C GLY A 898 15.24 -9.99 22.38
N PRO A 899 14.57 -8.90 22.79
CA PRO A 899 14.77 -8.33 24.12
C PRO A 899 14.28 -9.29 25.21
N VAL A 900 14.91 -9.23 26.39
CA VAL A 900 14.57 -10.12 27.52
C VAL A 900 14.29 -9.36 28.84
N ARG A 901 14.64 -8.08 28.93
CA ARG A 901 14.46 -7.22 30.11
C ARG A 901 13.32 -6.20 29.96
N VAL A 902 12.93 -5.87 28.73
CA VAL A 902 11.90 -4.85 28.45
C VAL A 902 10.57 -5.49 28.08
N ALA A 903 9.53 -5.20 28.86
CA ALA A 903 8.17 -5.66 28.56
C ALA A 903 7.63 -4.98 27.28
N GLY A 904 7.08 -5.78 26.36
CA GLY A 904 6.49 -5.31 25.11
C GLY A 904 7.46 -5.23 23.91
N GLY A 905 8.76 -5.45 24.12
CA GLY A 905 9.70 -5.63 23.01
C GLY A 905 9.54 -7.01 22.36
N VAL A 906 9.55 -7.09 21.02
CA VAL A 906 9.38 -8.34 20.27
C VAL A 906 10.56 -8.55 19.32
N TRP A 907 11.08 -9.77 19.26
CA TRP A 907 12.04 -10.15 18.22
C TRP A 907 11.34 -10.15 16.87
N ASN A 908 11.83 -9.38 15.92
CA ASN A 908 11.25 -9.24 14.59
C ASN A 908 10.92 -10.60 13.94
N GLU A 909 9.61 -10.90 13.80
CA GLU A 909 9.09 -12.18 13.29
C GLU A 909 9.54 -12.53 11.87
N ARG A 910 10.11 -11.56 11.13
CA ARG A 910 10.62 -11.74 9.77
C ARG A 910 12.08 -12.16 9.71
N GLU A 911 12.80 -12.19 10.84
CA GLU A 911 14.19 -12.69 10.88
C GLU A 911 14.23 -14.23 10.80
N TRP A 912 15.40 -14.80 10.49
CA TRP A 912 15.53 -16.21 10.15
C TRP A 912 15.07 -17.14 11.28
N PHE A 913 15.44 -16.86 12.54
CA PHE A 913 15.11 -17.73 13.67
C PHE A 913 13.62 -17.69 14.03
N PRO A 914 12.98 -16.52 14.20
CA PRO A 914 11.52 -16.44 14.36
C PRO A 914 10.75 -17.08 13.19
N SER A 915 11.25 -16.90 11.95
CA SER A 915 10.66 -17.52 10.76
C SER A 915 10.75 -19.04 10.81
N LEU A 916 11.89 -19.59 11.24
CA LEU A 916 12.07 -21.03 11.45
C LEU A 916 11.09 -21.55 12.49
N VAL A 917 10.94 -20.89 13.65
CA VAL A 917 10.05 -21.32 14.73
C VAL A 917 8.58 -21.29 14.29
N ARG A 918 8.14 -20.20 13.64
CA ARG A 918 6.75 -20.07 13.18
C ARG A 918 6.41 -21.04 12.05
N SER A 919 7.34 -21.22 11.10
CA SER A 919 7.17 -22.22 10.03
C SER A 919 7.18 -23.63 10.60
N SER A 920 8.00 -23.91 11.61
CA SER A 920 7.99 -25.20 12.30
C SER A 920 6.64 -25.48 12.94
N LYS A 921 5.97 -24.48 13.55
CA LYS A 921 4.60 -24.61 14.07
C LYS A 921 3.60 -24.97 12.96
N TRP A 922 3.72 -24.36 11.79
CA TRP A 922 2.87 -24.64 10.62
C TRP A 922 3.12 -26.02 10.01
N LEU A 923 4.39 -26.36 9.78
CA LEU A 923 4.85 -27.63 9.21
C LEU A 923 4.66 -28.81 10.19
N GLY A 924 4.45 -28.53 11.47
CA GLY A 924 4.25 -29.53 12.52
C GLY A 924 5.53 -30.23 12.98
N ALA A 925 6.71 -29.68 12.70
CA ALA A 925 8.00 -30.26 13.11
C ALA A 925 9.08 -29.18 13.30
N LEU A 926 9.93 -29.36 14.32
CA LEU A 926 11.14 -28.56 14.55
C LEU A 926 12.38 -29.29 14.01
N PRO A 927 13.40 -28.58 13.49
CA PRO A 927 14.67 -29.21 13.12
C PRO A 927 15.50 -29.55 14.37
N ALA A 928 16.17 -30.70 14.36
CA ALA A 928 17.00 -31.16 15.48
C ALA A 928 18.30 -30.37 15.66
N ARG A 929 18.78 -29.75 14.58
CA ARG A 929 20.05 -29.01 14.48
C ARG A 929 19.83 -27.77 13.62
N ILE A 930 20.60 -26.72 13.84
CA ILE A 930 20.58 -25.47 13.04
C ILE A 930 21.98 -25.05 12.59
N GLY A 931 22.88 -26.03 12.40
CA GLY A 931 24.19 -25.84 11.81
C GLY A 931 25.15 -25.09 12.72
N SER A 932 25.86 -24.10 12.18
CA SER A 932 26.82 -23.30 12.95
C SER A 932 26.19 -22.54 14.12
N MET A 933 24.85 -22.39 14.11
CA MET A 933 24.08 -21.71 15.15
C MET A 933 23.71 -22.62 16.34
N ASP A 934 24.11 -23.90 16.35
CA ASP A 934 23.83 -24.80 17.46
C ASP A 934 24.46 -24.35 18.79
N GLY A 935 25.63 -23.71 18.70
CA GLY A 935 26.24 -23.00 19.82
C GLY A 935 25.65 -21.59 19.91
N ALA A 936 24.49 -21.46 20.55
CA ALA A 936 23.77 -20.19 20.66
C ALA A 936 24.53 -19.20 21.57
N ASP A 937 25.38 -18.38 20.94
CA ASP A 937 26.08 -17.23 21.54
C ASP A 937 25.29 -15.91 21.39
N TRP A 938 23.98 -16.01 21.25
CA TRP A 938 23.14 -14.88 20.90
C TRP A 938 23.03 -13.87 22.04
N VAL A 939 22.99 -12.59 21.70
CA VAL A 939 22.90 -11.48 22.67
C VAL A 939 21.55 -10.77 22.51
N PRO A 940 20.70 -10.73 23.55
CA PRO A 940 19.46 -9.94 23.52
C PRO A 940 19.72 -8.46 23.19
N VAL A 941 18.92 -7.88 22.29
CA VAL A 941 19.14 -6.53 21.74
C VAL A 941 19.18 -5.42 22.81
N ASP A 942 18.39 -5.56 23.87
CA ASP A 942 18.33 -4.63 24.99
C ASP A 942 19.57 -4.72 25.89
N VAL A 943 20.13 -5.91 26.05
CA VAL A 943 21.40 -6.13 26.75
C VAL A 943 22.58 -5.66 25.90
N LEU A 944 22.56 -5.95 24.60
CA LEU A 944 23.58 -5.53 23.64
C LEU A 944 23.73 -4.00 23.60
N ALA A 945 22.63 -3.27 23.72
CA ALA A 945 22.66 -1.81 23.81
C ALA A 945 23.42 -1.30 25.05
N ASP A 946 23.25 -1.96 26.19
CA ASP A 946 23.99 -1.64 27.43
C ASP A 946 25.49 -1.98 27.29
N VAL A 947 25.83 -3.07 26.57
CA VAL A 947 27.23 -3.40 26.22
C VAL A 947 27.88 -2.28 25.39
N VAL A 948 27.17 -1.70 24.41
CA VAL A 948 27.69 -0.56 23.63
C VAL A 948 27.95 0.66 24.51
N VAL A 949 27.10 0.93 25.50
CA VAL A 949 27.29 2.04 26.45
C VAL A 949 28.46 1.78 27.40
N ASP A 950 28.64 0.54 27.86
CA ASP A 950 29.82 0.13 28.63
C ASP A 950 31.12 0.41 27.87
N LEU A 951 31.19 -0.01 26.60
CA LEU A 951 32.35 0.22 25.74
C LEU A 951 32.59 1.72 25.51
N LEU A 952 31.53 2.51 25.27
CA LEU A 952 31.65 3.96 25.18
C LEU A 952 32.31 4.56 26.42
N ARG A 953 31.84 4.18 27.61
CA ARG A 953 32.39 4.66 28.89
C ARG A 953 33.85 4.25 29.05
N ASN A 954 34.15 2.97 28.83
CA ASN A 954 35.51 2.45 28.99
C ASN A 954 36.50 3.12 28.03
N ASN A 955 36.08 3.41 26.79
CA ASN A 955 36.92 4.09 25.80
C ASN A 955 37.24 5.52 26.22
N LEU A 956 36.27 6.25 26.78
CA LEU A 956 36.49 7.59 27.31
C LEU A 956 37.44 7.57 28.53
N GLU A 957 37.26 6.62 29.45
CA GLU A 957 38.15 6.44 30.61
C GLU A 957 39.59 6.09 30.19
N ALA A 958 39.75 5.18 29.23
CA ALA A 958 41.04 4.76 28.68
C ALA A 958 41.79 5.92 28.02
N LEU A 959 41.08 6.74 27.22
CA LEU A 959 41.65 7.93 26.59
C LEU A 959 42.05 9.00 27.61
N ALA A 960 41.24 9.21 28.65
CA ALA A 960 41.55 10.14 29.72
C ALA A 960 42.79 9.71 30.54
N ALA A 961 42.97 8.40 30.74
CA ALA A 961 44.12 7.84 31.44
C ALA A 961 45.41 7.80 30.59
N GLY A 962 45.34 8.12 29.30
CA GLY A 962 46.46 7.92 28.36
C GLY A 962 46.78 6.44 28.09
N ASN A 963 45.91 5.54 28.55
CA ASN A 963 46.07 4.10 28.44
C ASN A 963 45.30 3.60 27.22
N GLY A 964 45.95 3.55 26.06
CA GLY A 964 45.30 2.96 24.88
C GLY A 964 46.02 3.13 23.55
N GLY A 965 47.23 3.68 23.53
CA GLY A 965 48.09 3.57 22.34
C GLY A 965 48.71 2.18 22.29
N GLY A 966 48.58 1.47 21.16
CA GLY A 966 49.46 0.34 20.86
C GLY A 966 50.95 0.77 20.82
N SER A 967 51.86 -0.13 20.48
CA SER A 967 53.31 0.18 20.32
C SER A 967 53.59 1.40 19.43
N ASP A 968 52.64 1.72 18.54
CA ASP A 968 52.73 2.74 17.50
C ASP A 968 51.99 4.04 17.89
N GLY A 969 51.39 4.10 19.10
CA GLY A 969 50.71 5.28 19.65
C GLY A 969 49.29 5.55 19.15
N ALA A 970 48.70 4.67 18.32
CA ALA A 970 47.30 4.77 17.86
C ALA A 970 46.33 4.00 18.78
N PHE A 971 45.14 4.57 19.02
CA PHE A 971 44.06 3.93 19.78
C PHE A 971 43.11 3.19 18.83
N VAL A 972 43.23 1.87 18.78
CA VAL A 972 42.35 0.98 18.00
C VAL A 972 41.98 -0.21 18.84
N GLN A 973 40.68 -0.44 19.02
CA GLN A 973 40.13 -1.57 19.74
C GLN A 973 39.23 -2.39 18.84
N PHE A 974 39.25 -3.71 19.06
CA PHE A 974 38.35 -4.66 18.43
C PHE A 974 37.61 -5.40 19.53
N ASP A 975 36.28 -5.41 19.45
CA ASP A 975 35.39 -6.05 20.40
C ASP A 975 34.49 -7.03 19.67
N HIS A 976 34.30 -8.22 20.24
CA HIS A 976 33.35 -9.21 19.73
C HIS A 976 32.10 -9.19 20.60
N LEU A 977 30.99 -8.73 20.02
CA LEU A 977 29.72 -8.64 20.74
C LEU A 977 28.91 -9.94 20.55
N VAL A 978 29.44 -11.00 21.14
CA VAL A 978 28.82 -12.34 21.23
C VAL A 978 28.78 -12.79 22.68
N ASN A 979 27.85 -13.66 23.03
CA ASN A 979 27.72 -14.17 24.39
C ASN A 979 28.94 -15.04 24.74
N PRO A 980 29.72 -14.70 25.79
CA PRO A 980 30.89 -15.49 26.19
C PRO A 980 30.52 -16.88 26.74
N ARG A 981 29.23 -17.12 27.02
CA ARG A 981 28.71 -18.39 27.55
C ARG A 981 27.74 -19.00 26.52
N LEU A 982 28.20 -19.99 25.78
CA LEU A 982 27.41 -20.70 24.77
C LEU A 982 26.26 -21.47 25.43
N SER A 983 25.07 -21.38 24.84
CA SER A 983 23.98 -22.33 25.07
C SER A 983 23.92 -23.35 23.95
N SER A 984 23.32 -24.52 24.23
CA SER A 984 23.12 -25.58 23.24
C SER A 984 21.72 -25.46 22.65
N TYR A 985 21.60 -25.27 21.33
CA TYR A 985 20.30 -25.32 20.68
C TYR A 985 19.61 -26.68 20.91
N PRO A 986 20.25 -27.84 20.63
CA PRO A 986 19.60 -29.14 20.84
C PRO A 986 19.22 -29.43 22.29
N ASP A 987 20.01 -28.98 23.27
CA ASP A 987 19.82 -29.35 24.68
C ASP A 987 19.03 -28.33 25.51
N VAL A 988 18.95 -27.07 25.07
CA VAL A 988 18.32 -25.97 25.84
C VAL A 988 17.22 -25.28 25.04
N VAL A 989 17.53 -24.74 23.86
CA VAL A 989 16.58 -23.93 23.08
C VAL A 989 15.49 -24.80 22.47
N LEU A 990 15.86 -25.92 21.85
CA LEU A 990 14.95 -26.85 21.20
C LEU A 990 13.93 -27.46 22.19
N PRO A 991 14.32 -27.98 23.38
CA PRO A 991 13.36 -28.47 24.37
C PRO A 991 12.39 -27.38 24.85
N ALA A 992 12.85 -26.14 25.01
CA ALA A 992 11.99 -25.02 25.39
C ALA A 992 10.96 -24.69 24.29
N LEU A 993 11.39 -24.62 23.02
CA LEU A 993 10.50 -24.46 21.87
C LEU A 993 9.49 -25.61 21.76
N ARG A 994 9.96 -26.86 21.88
CA ARG A 994 9.14 -28.06 21.81
C ARG A 994 8.03 -28.05 22.86
N ARG A 995 8.34 -27.62 24.08
CA ARG A 995 7.37 -27.42 25.17
C ARG A 995 6.35 -26.33 24.80
N ARG A 996 6.80 -25.16 24.33
CA ARG A 996 5.88 -24.05 24.03
C ARG A 996 4.96 -24.35 22.85
N LEU A 997 5.48 -24.93 21.77
CA LEU A 997 4.68 -25.30 20.60
C LEU A 997 3.75 -26.50 20.86
N GLY A 998 4.11 -27.40 21.78
CA GLY A 998 3.30 -28.54 22.18
C GLY A 998 2.19 -28.23 23.20
N ALA A 999 2.19 -27.06 23.84
CA ALA A 999 1.22 -26.73 24.91
C ALA A 999 -0.24 -26.57 24.44
N GLY A 1000 -0.49 -26.56 23.11
CA GLY A 1000 -1.82 -26.43 22.50
C GLY A 1000 -2.38 -27.70 21.86
N SER A 1001 -1.69 -28.84 21.91
CA SER A 1001 -2.18 -30.10 21.34
C SER A 1001 -3.10 -30.84 22.32
N ASP A 1002 -4.38 -30.98 21.96
CA ASP A 1002 -5.35 -31.82 22.67
C ASP A 1002 -4.86 -33.29 22.66
N GLY A 1003 -4.16 -33.71 23.71
CA GLY A 1003 -3.73 -35.10 23.88
C GLY A 1003 -2.36 -35.35 24.53
N GLY A 1004 -1.58 -34.32 24.88
CA GLY A 1004 -0.30 -34.51 25.59
C GLY A 1004 0.83 -35.15 24.77
N ALA A 1005 0.70 -35.19 23.44
CA ALA A 1005 1.78 -35.62 22.54
C ALA A 1005 2.82 -34.51 22.36
N GLU A 1006 4.10 -34.84 22.52
CA GLU A 1006 5.21 -33.89 22.35
C GLU A 1006 5.34 -33.42 20.89
N PHE A 1007 5.68 -32.13 20.68
CA PHE A 1007 5.86 -31.56 19.34
C PHE A 1007 6.98 -32.29 18.56
N PRO A 1008 6.78 -32.72 17.29
CA PRO A 1008 7.78 -33.49 16.55
C PRO A 1008 9.10 -32.76 16.32
N VAL A 1009 10.20 -33.52 16.32
CA VAL A 1009 11.56 -33.06 15.98
C VAL A 1009 12.11 -33.98 14.89
N VAL A 1010 12.67 -33.39 13.83
CA VAL A 1010 13.17 -34.10 12.63
C VAL A 1010 14.58 -33.66 12.26
N ALA A 1011 15.30 -34.40 11.41
CA ALA A 1011 16.59 -33.93 10.89
C ALA A 1011 16.41 -32.64 10.08
N PHE A 1012 17.43 -31.78 10.03
CA PHE A 1012 17.32 -30.50 9.31
C PHE A 1012 16.97 -30.70 7.83
N ALA A 1013 17.54 -31.71 7.17
CA ALA A 1013 17.21 -32.05 5.78
C ALA A 1013 15.72 -32.43 5.59
N ASP A 1014 15.13 -33.14 6.57
CA ASP A 1014 13.70 -33.47 6.52
C ASP A 1014 12.83 -32.23 6.76
N TRP A 1015 13.24 -31.34 7.66
CA TRP A 1015 12.56 -30.07 7.89
C TRP A 1015 12.61 -29.17 6.65
N LEU A 1016 13.77 -29.08 6.00
CA LEU A 1016 13.95 -28.33 4.75
C LEU A 1016 13.06 -28.90 3.64
N ARG A 1017 13.00 -30.22 3.51
CA ARG A 1017 12.08 -30.87 2.56
C ARG A 1017 10.61 -30.56 2.85
N LEU A 1018 10.19 -30.53 4.12
CA LEU A 1018 8.83 -30.11 4.49
C LEU A 1018 8.56 -28.65 4.08
N LEU A 1019 9.57 -27.79 4.20
CA LEU A 1019 9.47 -26.39 3.78
C LEU A 1019 9.42 -26.24 2.25
N GLU A 1020 10.23 -27.01 1.51
CA GLU A 1020 10.21 -27.08 0.04
C GLU A 1020 8.86 -27.62 -0.47
N ASP A 1021 8.37 -28.70 0.13
CA ASP A 1021 7.08 -29.32 -0.19
C ASP A 1021 5.93 -28.32 0.04
N GLU A 1022 5.98 -27.53 1.12
CA GLU A 1022 5.03 -26.45 1.38
C GLU A 1022 5.18 -25.31 0.37
N ALA A 1023 6.40 -24.88 0.07
CA ALA A 1023 6.68 -23.82 -0.89
C ALA A 1023 6.23 -24.16 -2.32
N ALA A 1024 6.23 -25.45 -2.67
CA ALA A 1024 5.77 -25.96 -3.97
C ALA A 1024 4.23 -26.00 -4.12
N LYS A 1025 3.47 -25.82 -3.03
CA LYS A 1025 2.00 -25.87 -3.08
C LYS A 1025 1.43 -24.62 -3.79
N PRO A 1026 0.42 -24.78 -4.66
CA PRO A 1026 -0.25 -23.65 -5.32
C PRO A 1026 -0.92 -22.67 -4.36
N ASP A 1027 -1.29 -23.13 -3.16
CA ASP A 1027 -1.98 -22.38 -2.09
C ASP A 1027 -1.10 -22.08 -0.88
N ALA A 1028 0.23 -22.22 -1.01
CA ALA A 1028 1.17 -21.91 0.06
C ALA A 1028 0.94 -20.49 0.60
N ASP A 1029 0.87 -20.33 1.93
CA ASP A 1029 0.68 -19.04 2.59
C ASP A 1029 1.97 -18.59 3.31
N PRO A 1030 2.75 -17.66 2.72
CA PRO A 1030 3.98 -17.15 3.31
C PRO A 1030 3.77 -16.30 4.58
N THR A 1031 2.53 -16.10 5.04
CA THR A 1031 2.22 -15.47 6.34
C THR A 1031 2.09 -16.50 7.46
N GLN A 1032 1.62 -17.71 7.15
CA GLN A 1032 1.54 -18.83 8.08
C GLN A 1032 2.86 -19.61 8.12
N CYS A 1033 3.49 -19.78 6.96
CA CYS A 1033 4.80 -20.41 6.78
C CYS A 1033 5.84 -19.39 6.27
N PRO A 1034 6.32 -18.46 7.12
CA PRO A 1034 7.21 -17.38 6.69
C PRO A 1034 8.57 -17.87 6.15
N GLY A 1035 8.99 -19.09 6.51
CA GLY A 1035 10.26 -19.69 6.11
C GLY A 1035 10.40 -19.89 4.61
N ILE A 1036 9.28 -19.96 3.87
CA ILE A 1036 9.26 -20.05 2.39
C ILE A 1036 10.00 -18.86 1.77
N LYS A 1037 9.96 -17.70 2.41
CA LYS A 1037 10.64 -16.48 1.93
C LYS A 1037 12.16 -16.53 2.11
N LEU A 1038 12.66 -17.47 2.91
CA LEU A 1038 14.06 -17.63 3.27
C LEU A 1038 14.57 -19.02 2.84
N LEU A 1039 13.95 -19.64 1.83
CA LEU A 1039 14.26 -20.99 1.40
C LEU A 1039 15.74 -21.14 1.02
N ASP A 1040 16.27 -20.29 0.14
CA ASP A 1040 17.69 -20.27 -0.26
C ASP A 1040 18.65 -20.15 0.95
N PHE A 1041 18.26 -19.40 1.98
CA PHE A 1041 19.04 -19.27 3.21
C PHE A 1041 19.04 -20.59 4.02
N PHE A 1042 17.88 -21.24 4.14
CA PHE A 1042 17.78 -22.53 4.82
C PHE A 1042 18.43 -23.67 4.02
N GLU A 1043 18.42 -23.62 2.68
CA GLU A 1043 19.19 -24.53 1.84
C GLU A 1043 20.69 -24.41 2.13
N GLY A 1044 21.22 -23.19 2.16
CA GLY A 1044 22.63 -22.93 2.53
C GLY A 1044 22.97 -23.41 3.94
N MET A 1045 22.06 -23.21 4.90
CA MET A 1045 22.20 -23.77 6.26
C MET A 1045 22.16 -25.29 6.27
N GLY A 1046 21.39 -25.92 5.38
CA GLY A 1046 21.33 -27.37 5.23
C GLY A 1046 22.63 -27.97 4.73
N GLU A 1047 23.29 -27.33 3.77
CA GLU A 1047 24.63 -27.73 3.32
C GLU A 1047 25.67 -27.58 4.44
N GLU A 1048 25.58 -26.52 5.25
CA GLU A 1048 26.44 -26.35 6.43
C GLU A 1048 26.21 -27.46 7.47
N VAL A 1049 24.95 -27.80 7.77
CA VAL A 1049 24.62 -28.91 8.68
C VAL A 1049 25.23 -30.21 8.18
N LYS A 1050 25.11 -30.52 6.88
CA LYS A 1050 25.71 -31.72 6.28
C LYS A 1050 27.24 -31.72 6.42
N ALA A 1051 27.91 -30.61 6.09
CA ALA A 1051 29.35 -30.50 6.20
C ALA A 1051 29.84 -30.66 7.65
N MET A 1052 29.12 -30.10 8.63
CA MET A 1052 29.44 -30.25 10.04
C MET A 1052 29.22 -31.69 10.54
N ASP A 1053 28.13 -32.35 10.15
CA ASP A 1053 27.85 -33.74 10.52
C ASP A 1053 28.88 -34.71 9.89
N ASN A 1054 29.44 -34.37 8.73
CA ASN A 1054 30.54 -35.11 8.08
C ASN A 1054 31.93 -34.80 8.68
N GLY A 1055 32.03 -33.83 9.59
CA GLY A 1055 33.31 -33.38 10.16
C GLY A 1055 34.17 -32.54 9.22
N GLU A 1056 33.59 -32.02 8.13
CA GLU A 1056 34.24 -31.21 7.09
C GLU A 1056 34.25 -29.71 7.44
N ALA A 1057 33.37 -29.27 8.36
CA ALA A 1057 33.27 -27.89 8.82
C ALA A 1057 33.18 -27.81 10.35
N ASN A 1058 33.72 -26.73 10.93
CA ASN A 1058 33.64 -26.44 12.36
C ASN A 1058 32.89 -25.12 12.60
N ALA A 1059 32.16 -25.04 13.71
CA ALA A 1059 31.53 -23.78 14.12
C ALA A 1059 32.60 -22.71 14.41
N LEU A 1060 32.41 -21.52 13.85
CA LEU A 1060 33.26 -20.36 14.09
C LEU A 1060 33.22 -19.99 15.57
N ARG A 1061 34.39 -19.88 16.21
CA ARG A 1061 34.50 -19.45 17.61
C ARG A 1061 35.18 -18.09 17.69
N LEU A 1062 34.57 -17.16 18.39
CA LEU A 1062 35.13 -15.83 18.63
C LEU A 1062 35.70 -15.72 20.04
N GLN A 1063 36.87 -15.08 20.19
CA GLN A 1063 37.39 -14.70 21.50
C GLN A 1063 36.60 -13.51 22.04
N THR A 1064 36.37 -13.47 23.35
CA THR A 1064 35.70 -12.34 24.03
C THR A 1064 36.50 -11.86 25.24
N LYS A 1065 37.75 -12.35 25.38
CA LYS A 1065 38.61 -12.15 26.54
C LYS A 1065 38.82 -10.67 26.85
N GLU A 1066 39.02 -9.85 25.83
CA GLU A 1066 39.29 -8.42 25.96
C GLU A 1066 37.97 -7.64 26.14
N THR A 1067 36.93 -7.95 25.37
CA THR A 1067 35.61 -7.28 25.45
C THR A 1067 35.00 -7.43 26.84
N VAL A 1068 35.07 -8.63 27.47
CA VAL A 1068 34.52 -8.83 28.82
C VAL A 1068 35.28 -8.05 29.90
N THR A 1069 36.55 -7.65 29.66
CA THR A 1069 37.24 -6.76 30.61
C THR A 1069 36.69 -5.33 30.55
N ARG A 1070 36.20 -4.90 29.38
CA ARG A 1070 35.70 -3.55 29.11
C ARG A 1070 34.20 -3.39 29.31
N SER A 1071 33.41 -4.45 29.11
CA SER A 1071 31.97 -4.47 29.40
C SER A 1071 31.65 -5.42 30.54
N GLU A 1072 31.20 -4.82 31.65
CA GLU A 1072 30.64 -5.55 32.78
C GLU A 1072 29.34 -6.26 32.39
N THR A 1073 28.52 -5.62 31.56
CA THR A 1073 27.26 -6.19 31.05
C THR A 1073 27.52 -7.49 30.29
N LEU A 1074 28.50 -7.51 29.37
CA LEU A 1074 28.83 -8.73 28.62
C LEU A 1074 29.47 -9.80 29.50
N ARG A 1075 30.35 -9.41 30.43
CA ARG A 1075 30.98 -10.33 31.40
C ARG A 1075 29.95 -11.09 32.24
N ASN A 1076 28.88 -10.40 32.61
CA ASN A 1076 27.83 -10.94 33.47
C ASN A 1076 26.68 -11.59 32.69
N LEU A 1077 26.71 -11.56 31.35
CA LEU A 1077 25.66 -12.12 30.51
C LEU A 1077 25.51 -13.63 30.73
N GLU A 1078 24.30 -14.08 31.05
CA GLU A 1078 23.96 -15.50 31.19
C GLU A 1078 23.85 -16.17 29.79
N PRO A 1079 24.09 -17.49 29.67
CA PRO A 1079 23.82 -18.20 28.42
C PRO A 1079 22.33 -18.14 28.07
N VAL A 1080 21.97 -18.31 26.79
CA VAL A 1080 20.57 -18.37 26.36
C VAL A 1080 19.83 -19.48 27.11
N GLY A 1081 18.86 -19.09 27.95
CA GLY A 1081 18.06 -20.00 28.77
C GLY A 1081 16.65 -20.24 28.22
N ALA A 1082 15.97 -21.25 28.78
CA ALA A 1082 14.59 -21.58 28.42
C ALA A 1082 13.59 -20.46 28.75
N ASP A 1083 13.89 -19.66 29.77
CA ASP A 1083 13.13 -18.47 30.17
C ASP A 1083 13.16 -17.38 29.09
N TRP A 1084 14.29 -17.18 28.41
CA TRP A 1084 14.38 -16.22 27.31
C TRP A 1084 13.60 -16.69 26.08
N VAL A 1085 13.67 -18.00 25.81
CA VAL A 1085 12.86 -18.62 24.75
C VAL A 1085 11.37 -18.42 25.01
N ASP A 1086 10.93 -18.57 26.26
CA ASP A 1086 9.53 -18.33 26.65
C ASP A 1086 9.12 -16.87 26.39
N VAL A 1087 9.97 -15.90 26.78
CA VAL A 1087 9.72 -14.47 26.50
C VAL A 1087 9.60 -14.21 25.00
N TRP A 1088 10.47 -14.80 24.18
CA TRP A 1088 10.42 -14.62 22.72
C TRP A 1088 9.17 -15.25 22.12
N CYS A 1089 8.80 -16.46 22.54
CA CYS A 1089 7.56 -17.12 22.12
C CYS A 1089 6.31 -16.30 22.49
N ASP A 1090 6.27 -15.72 23.69
CA ASP A 1090 5.16 -14.86 24.12
C ASP A 1090 5.06 -13.61 23.23
N GLY A 1091 6.21 -13.01 22.87
CA GLY A 1091 6.28 -11.90 21.93
C GLY A 1091 5.73 -12.25 20.55
N TRP A 1092 5.95 -13.48 20.08
CA TRP A 1092 5.42 -14.01 18.81
C TRP A 1092 4.01 -14.58 18.91
N LYS A 1093 3.40 -14.56 20.11
CA LYS A 1093 2.08 -15.13 20.41
C LYS A 1093 1.99 -16.63 20.09
N LEU A 1094 3.02 -17.40 20.43
CA LEU A 1094 3.13 -18.83 20.12
C LEU A 1094 2.71 -19.79 21.22
#